data_AF-A0A7Y2GSD1-F1
#
_entry.id   AF-A0A7Y2GSD1-F1
#
_cell.length_a   1.000
_cell.length_b   1.000
_cell.length_c   1.000
_cell.angle_alpha   90.00
_cell.angle_beta   90.00
_cell.angle_gamma   90.00
#
_symmetry.space_group_name_H-M   'P 1'
#
loop_
_entity.id
_entity.type
_entity.pdbx_description
1 polymer ?
#
loop_
_entity_poly.entity_id
_entity_poly.type
_entity_poly.pdbx_seq_one_letter_code
_entity_poly.pdbx_strand_id
1 'polypeptide(L)'
;MSGNTEESIEGVTPDLTVSTAEFVTTGRWRRPLLWIAAFALFGGAIAAVAIDRGQQDGGPVEVAVDEDLADEVSDDDTEEPSVPTTAAPSSSRFGGGEMMVEGPHGVVFDGERFVSLGHGPDGPSVLTSEDGIDWTSTPIEGLPRNTYANRLVERDGVFALIGEQWDDSEATRFFEPSAPTFYLGYSSDLANWTFSELPIVSAENTHSSIAGLGLTDSGVVVITQEYPTGPDEVRILFEAGILTEAHLGNYCGLNFTADDRIEVQLCDHEEEFFEEPDEARMAQLEERWLAAETDEEREAIRAELESLWGEPDVEVLAVIEPDEPLHAELFSIYHAEWYEVPKAQTLSGPIDGPFTSSPLPFEGHIGNVVQTQGRLVVTAWNERGSTTILSSTDGVDWSSVSVPTSAGGEVWGGGDVLLFRSHDETGGSGLFSSWDGGDSWTPADIPTSLFNTYPEVMSGPAGLVAVVNGAVEPFDYPEPRAVTVTRDGYSLTTDFAGENEQSVLTGPDGEVIYTLTPEEMYSDESDRVRMNPFSGTPSFLDPETGELLVSFRSEDYEAAYSEWEEIPFIEPEYATEVFYSNDGVEWLRLDDPALMVEFTGHVSPIAVGDDEAVFVKHVGPPAELFAFEEEGREPTDEELAALEQWEMQTGGGMQYIRVELP
;
A
#
# COMPACT_ATOMS: atom_id res chain seq x y z
N MET A 1 -0.74 -4.68 -74.30
CA MET A 1 -2.08 -5.28 -74.29
C MET A 1 -1.92 -6.73 -73.86
N SER A 2 -2.75 -7.11 -72.89
CA SER A 2 -2.83 -8.36 -72.11
C SER A 2 -2.70 -9.67 -72.88
N GLY A 3 -2.19 -10.70 -72.19
CA GLY A 3 -2.40 -12.12 -72.53
C GLY A 3 -1.58 -13.06 -71.66
N ASN A 4 -2.21 -13.58 -70.60
CA ASN A 4 -1.70 -14.47 -69.55
C ASN A 4 -1.06 -15.79 -70.06
N THR A 5 -0.13 -16.32 -69.27
CA THR A 5 0.26 -17.74 -69.26
C THR A 5 0.22 -18.24 -67.82
N GLU A 6 -0.46 -19.37 -67.62
CA GLU A 6 -0.44 -20.21 -66.42
C GLU A 6 0.94 -20.87 -66.29
N GLU A 7 1.49 -20.94 -65.07
CA GLU A 7 2.29 -22.08 -64.67
C GLU A 7 2.27 -22.23 -63.14
N SER A 8 1.84 -23.42 -62.70
CA SER A 8 1.83 -23.93 -61.34
C SER A 8 3.24 -24.27 -60.87
N ILE A 9 3.59 -23.93 -59.63
CA ILE A 9 4.74 -24.52 -58.93
C ILE A 9 4.27 -25.15 -57.63
N GLU A 10 4.54 -26.45 -57.53
CA GLU A 10 4.47 -27.30 -56.35
C GLU A 10 5.60 -26.99 -55.36
N GLY A 11 5.30 -27.16 -54.06
CA GLY A 11 6.24 -27.70 -53.07
C GLY A 11 6.92 -26.68 -52.14
N VAL A 12 6.51 -26.65 -50.87
CA VAL A 12 7.25 -27.17 -49.69
C VAL A 12 6.38 -26.87 -48.44
N THR A 13 5.95 -27.92 -47.75
CA THR A 13 5.34 -27.89 -46.41
C THR A 13 6.36 -28.39 -45.38
N PRO A 14 6.49 -27.77 -44.20
CA PRO A 14 7.04 -28.44 -43.02
C PRO A 14 5.93 -28.96 -42.10
N ASP A 15 6.20 -30.16 -41.57
CA ASP A 15 5.37 -30.98 -40.69
C ASP A 15 5.00 -30.30 -39.37
N LEU A 16 3.71 -30.40 -38.99
CA LEU A 16 3.22 -30.14 -37.64
C LEU A 16 2.61 -31.43 -37.11
N THR A 17 3.28 -32.03 -36.13
CA THR A 17 2.88 -33.30 -35.52
C THR A 17 1.99 -32.98 -34.32
N VAL A 18 0.68 -33.13 -34.48
CA VAL A 18 -0.28 -33.04 -33.37
C VAL A 18 -0.57 -34.47 -32.89
N SER A 19 -0.13 -34.82 -31.69
CA SER A 19 -0.53 -36.09 -31.06
C SER A 19 -1.93 -35.95 -30.47
N THR A 20 -2.86 -36.70 -31.03
CA THR A 20 -4.19 -36.95 -30.47
C THR A 20 -4.08 -38.03 -29.40
N ALA A 21 -4.54 -37.75 -28.20
CA ALA A 21 -4.80 -38.76 -27.18
C ALA A 21 -6.30 -38.81 -26.87
N GLU A 22 -6.79 -40.04 -26.80
CA GLU A 22 -8.17 -40.46 -26.99
C GLU A 22 -9.08 -40.17 -25.79
N PHE A 23 -10.29 -39.72 -26.11
CA PHE A 23 -11.48 -39.83 -25.25
C PHE A 23 -11.84 -41.31 -25.05
N VAL A 24 -11.82 -41.79 -23.80
CA VAL A 24 -12.53 -43.01 -23.40
C VAL A 24 -13.55 -42.65 -22.33
N THR A 25 -14.81 -42.63 -22.74
CA THR A 25 -15.98 -42.62 -21.85
C THR A 25 -16.44 -44.06 -21.59
N THR A 26 -16.68 -44.40 -20.32
CA THR A 26 -17.58 -45.43 -19.75
C THR A 26 -17.34 -45.38 -18.23
N GLY A 27 -18.26 -45.40 -17.27
CA GLY A 27 -19.70 -45.64 -17.20
C GLY A 27 -20.03 -46.02 -15.75
N ARG A 28 -20.66 -45.09 -15.01
CA ARG A 28 -21.59 -45.20 -13.84
C ARG A 28 -21.76 -46.52 -13.01
N TRP A 29 -21.85 -46.30 -11.67
CA TRP A 29 -22.56 -47.00 -10.56
C TRP A 29 -21.77 -47.90 -9.56
N ARG A 30 -21.63 -47.41 -8.30
CA ARG A 30 -22.11 -47.97 -7.00
C ARG A 30 -21.16 -47.65 -5.81
N ARG A 31 -21.64 -46.87 -4.83
CA ARG A 31 -21.26 -46.96 -3.38
C ARG A 31 -21.69 -48.34 -2.84
N PRO A 32 -21.22 -48.88 -1.68
CA PRO A 32 -20.88 -48.16 -0.43
C PRO A 32 -19.81 -48.77 0.54
N LEU A 33 -19.61 -48.07 1.68
CA LEU A 33 -19.37 -48.57 3.06
C LEU A 33 -17.93 -48.76 3.63
N LEU A 34 -17.78 -48.34 4.92
CA LEU A 34 -16.84 -48.74 6.03
C LEU A 34 -15.46 -48.00 6.13
N TRP A 35 -14.94 -47.37 7.21
CA TRP A 35 -15.15 -47.10 8.68
C TRP A 35 -14.39 -45.78 9.02
N ILE A 36 -14.79 -44.83 9.89
CA ILE A 36 -14.86 -44.72 11.38
C ILE A 36 -13.52 -44.88 12.17
N ALA A 37 -13.25 -43.85 13.02
CA ALA A 37 -12.33 -43.70 14.17
C ALA A 37 -10.94 -43.09 13.86
N ALA A 38 -10.44 -42.04 14.54
CA ALA A 38 -10.63 -41.71 15.95
C ALA A 38 -10.57 -40.19 16.24
N PHE A 39 -11.60 -39.68 16.91
CA PHE A 39 -11.58 -38.51 17.78
C PHE A 39 -11.99 -38.99 19.19
N ALA A 40 -11.42 -38.37 20.21
CA ALA A 40 -11.55 -38.62 21.66
C ALA A 40 -10.62 -39.69 22.28
N LEU A 41 -9.58 -39.22 22.99
CA LEU A 41 -9.44 -39.36 24.45
C LEU A 41 -8.22 -38.58 25.00
N PHE A 42 -8.52 -37.47 25.67
CA PHE A 42 -7.95 -36.91 26.92
C PHE A 42 -6.53 -37.30 27.39
N GLY A 43 -5.79 -36.30 27.85
CA GLY A 43 -4.84 -36.44 28.96
C GLY A 43 -3.90 -35.26 29.13
N GLY A 44 -4.28 -34.28 29.96
CA GLY A 44 -3.50 -33.08 30.22
C GLY A 44 -2.17 -33.30 30.93
N ALA A 45 -1.35 -32.26 30.92
CA ALA A 45 -0.30 -32.02 31.89
C ALA A 45 -0.23 -30.51 32.16
N ILE A 46 -0.71 -30.14 33.33
CA ILE A 46 -0.31 -28.92 34.03
C ILE A 46 1.20 -29.02 34.27
N ALA A 47 1.96 -28.05 33.77
CA ALA A 47 3.29 -27.76 34.28
C ALA A 47 3.32 -26.29 34.70
N ALA A 48 3.06 -26.07 35.99
CA ALA A 48 3.47 -24.86 36.67
C ALA A 48 5.00 -24.78 36.63
N VAL A 49 5.53 -23.78 35.94
CA VAL A 49 6.90 -23.31 36.20
C VAL A 49 6.76 -22.05 37.03
N ALA A 50 7.05 -22.23 38.32
CA ALA A 50 7.34 -21.13 39.22
C ALA A 50 8.65 -20.48 38.77
N ILE A 51 8.61 -19.22 38.34
CA ILE A 51 9.81 -18.38 38.33
C ILE A 51 9.88 -17.70 39.70
N ASP A 52 10.89 -18.15 40.43
CA ASP A 52 11.34 -17.67 41.73
C ASP A 52 11.72 -16.18 41.63
N ARG A 53 11.05 -15.33 42.42
CA ARG A 53 11.44 -13.93 42.60
C ARG A 53 12.72 -13.89 43.43
N GLY A 54 13.85 -14.00 42.73
CA GLY A 54 15.18 -13.71 43.25
C GLY A 54 15.31 -12.22 43.57
N GLN A 55 15.06 -11.88 44.83
CA GLN A 55 15.44 -10.64 45.48
C GLN A 55 16.96 -10.41 45.30
N GLN A 56 17.36 -9.41 44.51
CA GLN A 56 18.70 -8.83 44.57
C GLN A 56 18.60 -7.37 44.99
N ASP A 57 19.02 -7.13 46.23
CA ASP A 57 19.34 -5.81 46.78
C ASP A 57 20.52 -5.19 46.01
N GLY A 58 20.25 -4.14 45.24
CA GLY A 58 21.26 -3.24 44.68
C GLY A 58 21.03 -1.83 45.24
N GLY A 59 21.91 -1.39 46.14
CA GLY A 59 21.87 -0.06 46.75
C GLY A 59 22.20 1.08 45.77
N PRO A 60 22.01 2.35 46.19
CA PRO A 60 22.17 3.51 45.33
C PRO A 60 23.64 3.73 44.95
N VAL A 61 23.88 3.95 43.65
CA VAL A 61 25.15 4.41 43.10
C VAL A 61 25.23 5.93 43.31
N GLU A 62 26.18 6.38 44.14
CA GLU A 62 26.57 7.78 44.24
C GLU A 62 27.32 8.19 42.98
N VAL A 63 26.75 9.14 42.22
CA VAL A 63 27.44 9.83 41.11
C VAL A 63 28.21 11.00 41.71
N ALA A 64 29.53 10.94 41.64
CA ALA A 64 30.41 12.06 41.95
C ALA A 64 30.41 13.04 40.76
N VAL A 65 29.98 14.27 41.01
CA VAL A 65 30.13 15.41 40.10
C VAL A 65 31.53 15.97 40.30
N ASP A 66 32.34 15.96 39.24
CA ASP A 66 33.64 16.63 39.17
C ASP A 66 33.43 18.00 38.52
N GLU A 67 33.30 19.04 39.35
CA GLU A 67 33.37 20.44 38.95
C GLU A 67 34.83 20.88 38.99
N ASP A 68 35.50 20.95 37.85
CA ASP A 68 36.66 21.83 37.66
C ASP A 68 37.02 21.86 36.17
N LEU A 69 36.81 23.02 35.53
CA LEU A 69 37.68 23.62 34.52
C LEU A 69 37.05 24.93 34.01
N ALA A 70 37.27 25.98 34.77
CA ALA A 70 37.37 27.32 34.21
C ALA A 70 38.85 27.55 33.88
N ASP A 71 39.17 27.86 32.62
CA ASP A 71 40.23 28.84 32.36
C ASP A 71 40.13 29.47 30.96
N GLU A 72 40.58 30.70 30.95
CA GLU A 72 40.49 31.77 29.97
C GLU A 72 41.04 31.42 28.57
N VAL A 73 40.39 31.94 27.52
CA VAL A 73 41.04 32.14 26.22
C VAL A 73 40.83 33.58 25.76
N SER A 74 41.96 34.22 25.54
CA SER A 74 42.21 35.60 25.15
C SER A 74 41.95 35.86 23.67
N ASP A 75 41.51 37.08 23.38
CA ASP A 75 41.49 37.70 22.05
C ASP A 75 42.91 37.75 21.44
N ASP A 76 43.10 37.17 20.26
CA ASP A 76 44.23 37.50 19.37
C ASP A 76 43.76 37.55 17.90
N ASP A 77 43.88 38.75 17.34
CA ASP A 77 43.63 39.12 15.95
C ASP A 77 44.79 38.61 15.07
N THR A 78 44.52 37.62 14.22
CA THR A 78 45.37 37.36 13.04
C THR A 78 44.52 37.07 11.80
N GLU A 79 44.57 37.99 10.84
CA GLU A 79 44.10 37.79 9.47
C GLU A 79 44.95 36.71 8.79
N GLU A 80 44.33 35.59 8.40
CA GLU A 80 44.90 34.61 7.48
C GLU A 80 44.03 34.45 6.21
N PRO A 81 44.66 34.10 5.07
CA PRO A 81 44.07 34.24 3.74
C PRO A 81 43.03 33.17 3.44
N SER A 82 41.93 33.58 2.79
CA SER A 82 40.84 32.73 2.33
C SER A 82 41.33 31.63 1.36
N VAL A 83 41.32 30.40 1.85
CA VAL A 83 41.29 29.17 1.03
C VAL A 83 39.84 28.96 0.59
N PRO A 84 39.56 28.54 -0.66
CA PRO A 84 38.19 28.24 -1.07
C PRO A 84 37.69 27.04 -0.26
N THR A 85 36.71 27.29 0.61
CA THR A 85 36.03 26.27 1.40
C THR A 85 35.14 25.44 0.47
N THR A 86 35.54 24.22 0.17
CA THR A 86 34.59 23.16 -0.20
C THR A 86 33.65 23.00 0.98
N ALA A 87 32.35 23.23 0.78
CA ALA A 87 31.36 23.04 1.84
C ALA A 87 31.49 21.62 2.39
N ALA A 88 31.66 21.49 3.70
CA ALA A 88 31.62 20.20 4.35
C ALA A 88 30.19 19.65 4.23
N PRO A 89 30.01 18.35 3.97
CA PRO A 89 28.68 17.74 3.99
C PRO A 89 28.05 17.95 5.36
N SER A 90 26.78 18.39 5.38
CA SER A 90 26.01 18.53 6.61
C SER A 90 25.54 17.16 7.07
N SER A 91 25.96 16.74 8.26
CA SER A 91 25.37 15.59 8.95
C SER A 91 24.01 16.03 9.53
N SER A 92 22.91 15.53 8.96
CA SER A 92 21.58 15.74 9.52
C SER A 92 21.22 14.53 10.38
N ARG A 93 21.00 14.76 11.68
CA ARG A 93 20.14 13.87 12.46
C ARG A 93 18.71 14.23 12.13
N PHE A 94 17.84 13.24 11.93
CA PHE A 94 16.40 13.42 11.67
C PHE A 94 15.61 14.00 12.87
N GLY A 95 16.26 14.76 13.75
CA GLY A 95 15.64 15.47 14.87
C GLY A 95 16.29 16.83 15.08
N GLY A 96 15.68 17.88 14.51
CA GLY A 96 15.89 19.27 14.95
C GLY A 96 16.21 20.30 13.85
N GLY A 97 15.18 20.95 13.32
CA GLY A 97 15.19 22.42 13.09
C GLY A 97 15.69 23.01 11.78
N GLU A 98 16.29 22.25 10.86
CA GLU A 98 16.55 22.73 9.48
C GLU A 98 15.71 21.92 8.48
N MET A 99 15.12 22.61 7.49
CA MET A 99 14.18 22.06 6.48
C MET A 99 14.50 20.61 6.14
N MET A 100 13.61 19.71 6.57
CA MET A 100 13.83 18.28 6.52
C MET A 100 14.05 17.85 5.07
N VAL A 101 15.18 17.19 4.83
CA VAL A 101 15.29 16.31 3.66
C VAL A 101 14.19 15.27 3.84
N GLU A 102 13.31 15.12 2.85
CA GLU A 102 12.35 14.02 2.82
C GLU A 102 13.12 12.71 3.07
N GLY A 103 12.57 11.85 3.92
CA GLY A 103 13.26 10.68 4.47
C GLY A 103 13.87 9.76 3.41
N PRO A 104 14.70 8.78 3.81
CA PRO A 104 15.35 7.89 2.86
C PRO A 104 14.34 7.10 2.02
N HIS A 105 14.34 7.33 0.69
CA HIS A 105 13.61 6.55 -0.31
C HIS A 105 14.52 5.55 -1.03
N GLY A 106 14.11 4.28 -1.06
CA GLY A 106 14.79 3.23 -1.83
C GLY A 106 16.18 2.88 -1.30
N VAL A 107 16.25 2.47 -0.03
CA VAL A 107 17.52 2.11 0.62
C VAL A 107 18.13 0.85 -0.02
N VAL A 108 19.41 0.95 -0.41
CA VAL A 108 20.24 -0.17 -0.87
C VAL A 108 21.52 -0.25 -0.03
N PHE A 109 22.12 -1.42 0.06
CA PHE A 109 23.42 -1.62 0.73
C PHE A 109 24.48 -1.95 -0.30
N ASP A 110 25.57 -1.17 -0.33
CA ASP A 110 26.64 -1.30 -1.35
C ASP A 110 27.81 -2.22 -0.93
N GLY A 111 27.66 -2.91 0.21
CA GLY A 111 28.70 -3.72 0.84
C GLY A 111 29.54 -2.97 1.89
N GLU A 112 29.47 -1.65 1.94
CA GLU A 112 30.16 -0.84 2.94
C GLU A 112 29.21 0.07 3.73
N ARG A 113 28.11 0.52 3.11
CA ARG A 113 27.17 1.48 3.68
C ARG A 113 25.77 1.36 3.07
N PHE A 114 24.79 1.91 3.77
CA PHE A 114 23.46 2.17 3.26
C PHE A 114 23.46 3.42 2.38
N VAL A 115 22.74 3.35 1.27
CA VAL A 115 22.58 4.41 0.29
C VAL A 115 21.11 4.57 -0.01
N SER A 116 20.62 5.80 -0.08
CA SER A 116 19.22 6.11 -0.34
C SER A 116 19.11 7.39 -1.17
N LEU A 117 17.90 7.67 -1.66
CA LEU A 117 17.55 8.96 -2.24
C LEU A 117 16.80 9.81 -1.21
N GLY A 118 16.88 11.13 -1.34
CA GLY A 118 16.08 12.08 -0.57
C GLY A 118 15.90 13.38 -1.35
N HIS A 119 14.90 14.18 -0.98
CA HIS A 119 14.65 15.47 -1.61
C HIS A 119 14.82 16.60 -0.59
N GLY A 120 15.60 17.62 -0.93
CA GLY A 120 15.85 18.77 -0.07
C GLY A 120 15.67 20.10 -0.79
N PRO A 121 15.92 21.24 -0.12
CA PRO A 121 15.77 22.58 -0.70
C PRO A 121 16.60 22.84 -1.97
N ASP A 122 17.69 22.07 -2.15
CA ASP A 122 18.56 22.14 -3.31
C ASP A 122 18.20 21.15 -4.42
N GLY A 123 17.13 20.36 -4.24
CA GLY A 123 16.63 19.35 -5.17
C GLY A 123 16.94 17.91 -4.72
N PRO A 124 16.99 16.94 -5.66
CA PRO A 124 17.26 15.55 -5.34
C PRO A 124 18.68 15.36 -4.80
N SER A 125 18.83 14.46 -3.83
CA SER A 125 20.09 14.18 -3.13
C SER A 125 20.30 12.68 -2.91
N VAL A 126 21.57 12.27 -2.82
CA VAL A 126 21.96 10.95 -2.31
C VAL A 126 22.15 11.06 -0.81
N LEU A 127 21.52 10.16 -0.07
CA LEU A 127 21.74 9.96 1.35
C LEU A 127 22.64 8.75 1.54
N THR A 128 23.64 8.86 2.41
CA THR A 128 24.53 7.75 2.77
C THR A 128 24.62 7.60 4.28
N SER A 129 24.70 6.37 4.76
CA SER A 129 24.82 6.05 6.19
C SER A 129 25.62 4.77 6.41
N GLU A 130 26.58 4.78 7.34
CA GLU A 130 27.33 3.58 7.72
C GLU A 130 26.52 2.63 8.63
N ASP A 131 25.49 3.16 9.31
CA ASP A 131 24.74 2.43 10.33
C ASP A 131 23.22 2.41 10.09
N GLY A 132 22.74 3.04 9.02
CA GLY A 132 21.33 3.17 8.67
C GLY A 132 20.57 4.21 9.51
N ILE A 133 21.25 4.92 10.43
CA ILE A 133 20.64 5.83 11.40
C ILE A 133 21.13 7.27 11.19
N ASP A 134 22.45 7.48 11.18
CA ASP A 134 23.03 8.80 10.94
C ASP A 134 23.28 8.95 9.43
N TRP A 135 22.55 9.87 8.78
CA TRP A 135 22.58 10.05 7.32
C TRP A 135 23.30 11.35 6.92
N THR A 136 24.07 11.25 5.84
CA THR A 136 24.72 12.38 5.18
C THR A 136 24.10 12.60 3.81
N SER A 137 23.64 13.83 3.53
CA SER A 137 23.05 14.21 2.24
C SER A 137 24.07 14.88 1.32
N THR A 138 24.05 14.50 0.04
CA THR A 138 24.83 15.13 -1.04
C THR A 138 23.92 15.41 -2.24
N PRO A 139 23.78 16.66 -2.70
CA PRO A 139 22.97 16.98 -3.88
C PRO A 139 23.42 16.23 -5.14
N ILE A 140 22.47 15.78 -5.95
CA ILE A 140 22.74 15.11 -7.22
C ILE A 140 22.94 16.17 -8.31
N GLU A 141 24.20 16.44 -8.67
CA GLU A 141 24.51 17.38 -9.75
C GLU A 141 24.06 16.83 -11.11
N GLY A 142 23.35 17.65 -11.89
CA GLY A 142 22.95 17.33 -13.27
C GLY A 142 21.48 16.94 -13.44
N LEU A 143 20.75 16.65 -12.36
CA LEU A 143 19.29 16.57 -12.38
C LEU A 143 18.66 17.96 -12.25
N PRO A 144 17.52 18.22 -12.92
CA PRO A 144 16.69 19.38 -12.60
C PRO A 144 16.28 19.40 -11.11
N ARG A 145 16.19 20.59 -10.52
CA ARG A 145 15.89 20.73 -9.09
C ARG A 145 14.50 20.22 -8.71
N ASN A 146 13.53 20.36 -9.62
CA ASN A 146 12.16 19.88 -9.45
C ASN A 146 11.99 18.40 -9.89
N THR A 147 13.08 17.64 -9.97
CA THR A 147 13.04 16.20 -10.22
C THR A 147 12.93 15.44 -8.91
N TYR A 148 11.93 14.58 -8.81
CA TYR A 148 11.75 13.64 -7.72
C TYR A 148 12.50 12.34 -8.03
N ALA A 149 13.50 11.99 -7.22
CA ALA A 149 14.26 10.75 -7.41
C ALA A 149 13.71 9.67 -6.48
N ASN A 150 13.07 8.65 -7.03
CA ASN A 150 12.21 7.74 -6.26
C ASN A 150 12.58 6.24 -6.35
N ARG A 151 13.56 5.89 -7.19
CA ARG A 151 14.05 4.51 -7.34
C ARG A 151 15.57 4.51 -7.41
N LEU A 152 16.19 3.67 -6.60
CA LEU A 152 17.64 3.44 -6.58
C LEU A 152 17.89 1.93 -6.58
N VAL A 153 18.82 1.48 -7.42
CA VAL A 153 19.33 0.11 -7.40
C VAL A 153 20.85 0.14 -7.43
N GLU A 154 21.46 -0.87 -6.82
CA GLU A 154 22.90 -1.09 -6.83
C GLU A 154 23.20 -2.46 -7.42
N ARG A 155 24.29 -2.55 -8.18
CA ARG A 155 24.90 -3.81 -8.56
C ARG A 155 26.37 -3.66 -8.88
N ASP A 156 27.20 -4.49 -8.26
CA ASP A 156 28.62 -4.63 -8.59
C ASP A 156 29.38 -3.28 -8.55
N GLY A 157 29.01 -2.40 -7.61
CA GLY A 157 29.54 -1.05 -7.41
C GLY A 157 28.97 0.00 -8.35
N VAL A 158 27.91 -0.33 -9.10
CA VAL A 158 27.22 0.59 -10.00
C VAL A 158 25.83 0.88 -9.47
N PHE A 159 25.52 2.16 -9.32
CA PHE A 159 24.22 2.68 -8.93
C PHE A 159 23.47 3.16 -10.16
N ALA A 160 22.17 2.86 -10.21
CA ALA A 160 21.25 3.46 -11.15
C ALA A 160 20.03 4.02 -10.42
N LEU A 161 19.52 5.15 -10.89
CA LEU A 161 18.33 5.76 -10.35
C LEU A 161 17.37 6.23 -11.44
N ILE A 162 16.11 6.41 -11.07
CA ILE A 162 15.12 7.13 -11.87
C ILE A 162 14.80 8.47 -11.20
N GLY A 163 14.89 9.53 -11.99
CA GLY A 163 14.37 10.85 -11.66
C GLY A 163 13.11 11.15 -12.47
N GLU A 164 12.07 11.61 -11.82
CA GLU A 164 10.79 12.00 -12.41
C GLU A 164 10.61 13.51 -12.32
N GLN A 165 10.60 14.20 -13.46
CA GLN A 165 10.42 15.64 -13.50
C GLN A 165 9.01 15.97 -13.99
N TRP A 166 8.27 16.70 -13.16
CA TRP A 166 6.98 17.28 -13.53
C TRP A 166 7.18 18.71 -14.04
N ASP A 167 6.41 19.14 -15.03
CA ASP A 167 6.39 20.55 -15.44
C ASP A 167 5.72 21.37 -14.32
N ASP A 168 6.44 22.35 -13.76
CA ASP A 168 5.99 23.17 -12.62
C ASP A 168 4.81 24.11 -12.95
N SER A 169 4.25 24.06 -14.16
CA SER A 169 3.02 24.79 -14.44
C SER A 169 1.83 24.12 -13.75
N GLU A 170 1.51 24.56 -12.52
CA GLU A 170 0.35 24.11 -11.72
C GLU A 170 -0.96 24.01 -12.53
N ALA A 171 -1.12 24.85 -13.56
CA ALA A 171 -2.29 24.85 -14.44
C ALA A 171 -2.39 23.64 -15.40
N THR A 172 -1.32 22.89 -15.67
CA THR A 172 -1.35 21.75 -16.61
C THR A 172 -1.56 20.40 -15.94
N ARG A 173 -1.36 20.27 -14.62
CA ARG A 173 -1.51 19.00 -13.89
C ARG A 173 -2.87 18.31 -14.11
N PHE A 174 -3.93 19.08 -14.40
CA PHE A 174 -5.29 18.54 -14.51
C PHE A 174 -5.81 18.32 -15.95
N PHE A 175 -5.27 19.01 -16.96
CA PHE A 175 -5.86 19.00 -18.33
C PHE A 175 -5.01 18.26 -19.35
N GLU A 176 -3.71 18.45 -19.24
CA GLU A 176 -2.70 17.85 -20.08
C GLU A 176 -1.58 17.56 -19.10
N PRO A 177 -1.69 16.50 -18.26
CA PRO A 177 -0.55 16.10 -17.45
C PRO A 177 0.57 15.90 -18.45
N SER A 178 1.45 16.89 -18.53
CA SER A 178 2.63 16.79 -19.36
C SER A 178 3.30 15.54 -18.83
N ALA A 179 3.42 14.53 -19.69
CA ALA A 179 3.97 13.26 -19.26
C ALA A 179 5.30 13.58 -18.57
N PRO A 180 5.50 13.13 -17.32
CA PRO A 180 6.69 13.50 -16.59
C PRO A 180 7.91 13.12 -17.43
N THR A 181 8.90 14.00 -17.45
CA THR A 181 10.16 13.68 -18.11
C THR A 181 10.95 12.78 -17.18
N PHE A 182 11.19 11.54 -17.63
CA PHE A 182 11.94 10.56 -16.86
C PHE A 182 13.43 10.61 -17.22
N TYR A 183 14.27 10.64 -16.20
CA TYR A 183 15.71 10.60 -16.30
C TYR A 183 16.23 9.29 -15.71
N LEU A 184 17.03 8.56 -16.49
CA LEU A 184 17.87 7.49 -15.96
C LEU A 184 19.23 8.08 -15.57
N GLY A 185 19.56 7.98 -14.29
CA GLY A 185 20.85 8.36 -13.74
C GLY A 185 21.71 7.14 -13.46
N TYR A 186 23.02 7.26 -13.64
CA TYR A 186 23.98 6.25 -13.20
C TYR A 186 25.22 6.86 -12.55
N SER A 187 25.79 6.13 -11.59
CA SER A 187 27.03 6.49 -10.91
C SER A 187 27.79 5.25 -10.44
N SER A 188 29.11 5.33 -10.35
CA SER A 188 29.97 4.30 -9.73
C SER A 188 30.61 4.77 -8.43
N ASP A 189 30.37 6.01 -8.02
CA ASP A 189 30.99 6.64 -6.85
C ASP A 189 30.04 7.54 -6.04
N LEU A 190 28.77 7.60 -6.44
CA LEU A 190 27.70 8.46 -5.91
C LEU A 190 27.95 9.96 -6.02
N ALA A 191 29.12 10.38 -6.49
CA ALA A 191 29.51 11.79 -6.62
C ALA A 191 29.36 12.28 -8.06
N ASN A 192 29.70 11.44 -9.03
CA ASN A 192 29.64 11.75 -10.45
C ASN A 192 28.48 10.97 -11.07
N TRP A 193 27.41 11.70 -11.38
CA TRP A 193 26.24 11.15 -12.03
C TRP A 193 26.21 11.52 -13.51
N THR A 194 25.74 10.58 -14.33
CA THR A 194 25.39 10.86 -15.72
C THR A 194 23.92 10.56 -15.94
N PHE A 195 23.24 11.45 -16.65
CA PHE A 195 21.81 11.36 -16.91
C PHE A 195 21.51 11.22 -18.39
N SER A 196 20.54 10.37 -18.70
CA SER A 196 19.90 10.29 -20.00
C SER A 196 18.39 10.38 -19.82
N GLU A 197 17.74 11.21 -20.63
CA GLU A 197 16.28 11.20 -20.74
C GLU A 197 15.83 9.86 -21.32
N LEU A 198 14.88 9.21 -20.66
CA LEU A 198 14.31 7.95 -21.12
C LEU A 198 13.33 8.22 -22.27
N PRO A 199 13.37 7.42 -23.35
CA PRO A 199 12.47 7.57 -24.48
C PRO A 199 11.08 6.98 -24.17
N ILE A 200 10.49 7.36 -23.03
CA ILE A 200 9.15 6.94 -22.64
C ILE A 200 8.18 7.80 -23.43
N VAL A 201 7.65 7.21 -24.50
CA VAL A 201 6.59 7.82 -25.29
C VAL A 201 5.29 7.47 -24.59
N SER A 202 4.75 8.38 -23.78
CA SER A 202 3.35 8.29 -23.39
C SER A 202 2.51 8.29 -24.68
N ALA A 203 1.63 7.31 -24.85
CA ALA A 203 0.64 7.40 -25.91
C ALA A 203 -0.25 8.63 -25.66
N GLU A 204 -0.89 9.16 -26.71
CA GLU A 204 -1.95 10.14 -26.52
C GLU A 204 -2.99 9.51 -25.59
N ASN A 205 -3.22 10.14 -24.43
CA ASN A 205 -4.12 9.71 -23.36
C ASN A 205 -3.61 8.57 -22.44
N THR A 206 -2.30 8.35 -22.27
CA THR A 206 -1.78 7.45 -21.21
C THR A 206 -0.76 8.10 -20.27
N HIS A 207 -0.97 7.93 -18.96
CA HIS A 207 0.02 8.28 -17.94
C HIS A 207 0.97 7.10 -17.78
N SER A 208 2.23 7.29 -18.17
CA SER A 208 3.26 6.29 -17.91
C SER A 208 3.81 6.48 -16.50
N SER A 209 3.81 5.42 -15.72
CA SER A 209 4.52 5.33 -14.44
C SER A 209 5.71 4.39 -14.55
N ILE A 210 6.70 4.56 -13.67
CA ILE A 210 7.79 3.60 -13.54
C ILE A 210 7.43 2.59 -12.45
N ALA A 211 7.08 1.38 -12.88
CA ALA A 211 6.79 0.28 -11.96
C ALA A 211 8.07 -0.27 -11.32
N GLY A 212 9.22 -0.21 -12.00
CA GLY A 212 10.48 -0.59 -11.38
C GLY A 212 11.73 -0.38 -12.22
N LEU A 213 12.87 -0.63 -11.57
CA LEU A 213 14.21 -0.44 -12.10
C LEU A 213 15.07 -1.65 -11.68
N GLY A 214 16.00 -2.07 -12.52
CA GLY A 214 17.06 -2.98 -12.10
C GLY A 214 18.24 -3.08 -13.06
N LEU A 215 19.33 -3.66 -12.56
CA LEU A 215 20.60 -3.86 -13.25
C LEU A 215 20.84 -5.36 -13.55
N THR A 216 21.04 -5.66 -14.82
CA THR A 216 21.31 -6.98 -15.38
C THR A 216 22.74 -7.07 -15.91
N ASP A 217 23.20 -8.28 -16.26
CA ASP A 217 24.50 -8.45 -16.93
C ASP A 217 24.57 -7.70 -18.27
N SER A 218 23.41 -7.50 -18.91
CA SER A 218 23.25 -6.80 -20.18
C SER A 218 23.10 -5.29 -20.07
N GLY A 219 22.89 -4.75 -18.85
CA GLY A 219 22.70 -3.31 -18.61
C GLY A 219 21.47 -3.01 -17.75
N VAL A 220 20.80 -1.90 -18.04
CA VAL A 220 19.65 -1.42 -17.26
C VAL A 220 18.35 -1.96 -17.86
N VAL A 221 17.40 -2.25 -16.98
CA VAL A 221 16.01 -2.51 -17.34
C VAL A 221 15.13 -1.57 -16.54
N VAL A 222 14.28 -0.83 -17.25
CA VAL A 222 13.22 -0.01 -16.67
C VAL A 222 11.90 -0.65 -17.00
N ILE A 223 11.04 -0.87 -16.02
CA ILE A 223 9.69 -1.37 -16.23
C ILE A 223 8.74 -0.19 -16.11
N THR A 224 8.01 0.07 -17.20
CA THR A 224 7.03 1.13 -17.26
C THR A 224 5.64 0.53 -17.36
N GLN A 225 4.68 1.16 -16.71
CA GLN A 225 3.28 0.79 -16.79
C GLN A 225 2.48 1.99 -17.28
N GLU A 226 1.76 1.79 -18.39
CA GLU A 226 0.87 2.78 -18.95
C GLU A 226 -0.51 2.63 -18.32
N TYR A 227 -0.94 3.66 -17.62
CA TYR A 227 -2.32 3.87 -17.19
C TYR A 227 -3.01 4.79 -18.20
N PRO A 228 -4.33 4.71 -18.40
CA PRO A 228 -5.08 5.77 -19.06
C PRO A 228 -4.85 7.12 -18.33
N THR A 229 -4.51 8.22 -19.03
CA THR A 229 -4.36 9.54 -18.37
C THR A 229 -5.74 10.07 -17.98
N GLY A 230 -6.02 10.11 -16.68
CA GLY A 230 -7.19 10.79 -16.13
C GLY A 230 -8.51 10.09 -16.45
N PRO A 231 -9.55 10.38 -15.67
CA PRO A 231 -10.85 9.80 -15.95
C PRO A 231 -11.32 10.42 -17.26
N ASP A 232 -11.52 9.60 -18.28
CA ASP A 232 -12.06 10.00 -19.59
C ASP A 232 -13.31 10.90 -19.43
N GLU A 233 -13.98 10.80 -18.29
CA GLU A 233 -15.10 11.64 -17.88
C GLU A 233 -14.79 13.14 -17.96
N VAL A 234 -13.64 13.63 -17.47
CA VAL A 234 -13.38 15.08 -17.39
C VAL A 234 -13.25 15.63 -18.81
N ARG A 235 -12.53 14.90 -19.66
CA ARG A 235 -12.41 15.19 -21.09
C ARG A 235 -13.78 15.17 -21.76
N ILE A 236 -14.57 14.12 -21.55
CA ILE A 236 -15.90 13.96 -22.14
C ILE A 236 -16.86 15.07 -21.69
N LEU A 237 -16.85 15.42 -20.41
CA LEU A 237 -17.63 16.52 -19.85
C LEU A 237 -17.19 17.88 -20.42
N PHE A 238 -15.90 18.08 -20.67
CA PHE A 238 -15.36 19.29 -21.28
C PHE A 238 -15.71 19.38 -22.78
N GLU A 239 -15.58 18.28 -23.52
CA GLU A 239 -15.98 18.16 -24.92
C GLU A 239 -17.50 18.35 -25.10
N ALA A 240 -18.29 17.88 -24.14
CA ALA A 240 -19.73 18.13 -24.05
C ALA A 240 -20.08 19.58 -23.65
N GLY A 241 -19.09 20.36 -23.19
CA GLY A 241 -19.26 21.73 -22.72
C GLY A 241 -19.99 21.85 -21.38
N ILE A 242 -20.00 20.77 -20.59
CA ILE A 242 -20.51 20.75 -19.22
C ILE A 242 -19.45 21.32 -18.28
N LEU A 243 -18.22 20.77 -18.30
CA LEU A 243 -17.09 21.32 -17.58
C LEU A 243 -16.41 22.44 -18.37
N THR A 244 -15.85 23.41 -17.64
CA THR A 244 -15.04 24.51 -18.17
C THR A 244 -13.78 24.66 -17.32
N GLU A 245 -12.78 25.41 -17.78
CA GLU A 245 -11.53 25.58 -17.02
C GLU A 245 -11.78 26.13 -15.60
N ALA A 246 -12.82 26.96 -15.44
CA ALA A 246 -13.21 27.55 -14.16
C ALA A 246 -13.80 26.53 -13.18
N HIS A 247 -14.29 25.38 -13.67
CA HIS A 247 -14.92 24.36 -12.82
C HIS A 247 -13.91 23.36 -12.26
N LEU A 248 -12.70 23.22 -12.84
CA LEU A 248 -11.80 22.12 -12.48
C LEU A 248 -11.26 22.18 -11.06
N GLY A 249 -11.02 23.37 -10.52
CA GLY A 249 -10.60 23.52 -9.12
C GLY A 249 -11.66 23.02 -8.13
N ASN A 250 -12.91 22.93 -8.58
CA ASN A 250 -14.06 22.55 -7.78
C ASN A 250 -14.71 21.25 -8.28
N TYR A 251 -14.18 20.56 -9.29
CA TYR A 251 -14.81 19.33 -9.78
C TYR A 251 -14.50 18.17 -8.82
N CYS A 252 -15.53 17.56 -8.23
CA CYS A 252 -15.37 16.48 -7.25
C CYS A 252 -15.90 15.12 -7.70
N GLY A 253 -16.38 15.01 -8.95
CA GLY A 253 -16.69 13.72 -9.57
C GLY A 253 -18.10 13.62 -10.16
N LEU A 254 -18.47 12.38 -10.44
CA LEU A 254 -19.80 11.99 -10.88
C LEU A 254 -20.53 11.26 -9.77
N ASN A 255 -21.79 11.61 -9.52
CA ASN A 255 -22.67 10.85 -8.64
C ASN A 255 -23.71 10.07 -9.47
N PHE A 256 -23.69 8.75 -9.32
CA PHE A 256 -24.65 7.85 -9.97
C PHE A 256 -25.85 7.66 -9.05
N THR A 257 -26.97 8.27 -9.45
CA THR A 257 -28.22 8.23 -8.67
C THR A 257 -28.92 6.88 -8.82
N ALA A 258 -29.82 6.57 -7.88
CA ALA A 258 -30.58 5.32 -7.87
C ALA A 258 -31.53 5.12 -9.06
N ASP A 259 -31.86 6.20 -9.80
CA ASP A 259 -32.63 6.14 -11.04
C ASP A 259 -31.75 6.22 -12.30
N ASP A 260 -30.49 5.77 -12.17
CA ASP A 260 -29.46 5.72 -13.20
C ASP A 260 -29.05 7.09 -13.77
N ARG A 261 -29.48 8.25 -13.22
CA ARG A 261 -28.97 9.56 -13.68
C ARG A 261 -27.54 9.77 -13.19
N ILE A 262 -26.74 10.48 -13.98
CA ILE A 262 -25.39 10.92 -13.60
C ILE A 262 -25.45 12.40 -13.24
N GLU A 263 -25.11 12.75 -12.01
CA GLU A 263 -24.96 14.12 -11.56
C GLU A 263 -23.48 14.52 -11.63
N VAL A 264 -23.18 15.59 -12.36
CA VAL A 264 -21.84 16.17 -12.46
C VAL A 264 -21.70 17.17 -11.32
N GLN A 265 -20.82 16.88 -10.37
CA GLN A 265 -20.76 17.58 -9.09
C GLN A 265 -19.55 18.51 -9.02
N LEU A 266 -19.79 19.75 -8.58
CA LEU A 266 -18.75 20.65 -8.12
C LEU A 266 -18.82 20.75 -6.60
N CYS A 267 -17.68 20.61 -5.94
CA CYS A 267 -17.50 20.86 -4.52
C CYS A 267 -16.71 22.15 -4.40
N ASP A 268 -17.22 23.09 -3.60
CA ASP A 268 -16.48 24.31 -3.32
C ASP A 268 -15.25 23.98 -2.48
N HIS A 269 -14.09 23.81 -3.13
CA HIS A 269 -12.81 23.55 -2.48
C HIS A 269 -12.11 24.86 -2.08
N GLU A 270 -12.83 25.99 -1.99
CA GLU A 270 -12.25 27.18 -1.36
C GLU A 270 -11.64 26.75 -0.02
N GLU A 271 -10.33 26.96 0.13
CA GLU A 271 -9.48 26.56 1.28
C GLU A 271 -10.04 27.02 2.64
N GLU A 272 -11.12 27.81 2.65
CA GLU A 272 -11.89 28.20 3.84
C GLU A 272 -12.76 27.07 4.43
N PHE A 273 -12.99 25.95 3.72
CA PHE A 273 -13.81 24.83 4.23
C PHE A 273 -13.13 23.96 5.31
N PHE A 274 -11.86 24.22 5.63
CA PHE A 274 -11.22 23.69 6.83
C PHE A 274 -10.92 24.81 7.85
N GLU A 275 -11.76 25.84 7.97
CA GLU A 275 -11.96 26.37 9.33
C GLU A 275 -12.60 25.23 10.11
N GLU A 276 -11.76 24.44 10.80
CA GLU A 276 -12.20 23.37 11.71
C GLU A 276 -13.39 23.91 12.51
N PRO A 277 -14.55 23.23 12.47
CA PRO A 277 -15.74 23.72 13.14
C PRO A 277 -15.38 24.02 14.59
N ASP A 278 -15.64 25.25 15.06
CA ASP A 278 -15.26 25.76 16.39
C ASP A 278 -15.29 24.63 17.41
N GLU A 279 -14.13 24.17 17.85
CA GLU A 279 -13.98 22.96 18.68
C GLU A 279 -14.89 23.04 19.91
N ALA A 280 -15.04 24.24 20.48
CA ALA A 280 -15.91 24.48 21.63
C ALA A 280 -17.40 24.28 21.30
N ARG A 281 -17.79 24.52 20.05
CA ARG A 281 -19.15 24.26 19.56
C ARG A 281 -19.37 22.77 19.28
N MET A 282 -18.38 22.08 18.73
CA MET A 282 -18.42 20.62 18.51
C MET A 282 -18.53 19.87 19.84
N ALA A 283 -17.66 20.16 20.80
CA ALA A 283 -17.69 19.57 22.14
C ALA A 283 -19.05 19.80 22.85
N GLN A 284 -19.63 20.99 22.68
CA GLN A 284 -20.96 21.29 23.23
C GLN A 284 -22.08 20.47 22.59
N LEU A 285 -21.99 20.15 21.29
CA LEU A 285 -22.99 19.33 20.62
C LEU A 285 -22.85 17.86 20.99
N GLU A 286 -21.63 17.38 21.17
CA GLU A 286 -21.36 16.04 21.69
C GLU A 286 -21.88 15.87 23.12
N GLU A 287 -21.61 16.82 24.02
CA GLU A 287 -22.16 16.80 25.38
C GLU A 287 -23.71 16.79 25.35
N ARG A 288 -24.31 17.59 24.47
CA ARG A 288 -25.78 17.58 24.27
C ARG A 288 -26.28 16.26 23.70
N TRP A 289 -25.54 15.64 22.78
CA TRP A 289 -25.90 14.37 22.16
C TRP A 289 -25.94 13.25 23.21
N LEU A 290 -24.89 13.16 24.03
CA LEU A 290 -24.78 12.21 25.12
C LEU A 290 -25.85 12.44 26.20
N ALA A 291 -26.22 13.69 26.45
CA ALA A 291 -27.26 14.06 27.41
C ALA A 291 -28.70 13.96 26.88
N ALA A 292 -28.90 13.71 25.58
CA ALA A 292 -30.23 13.65 24.98
C ALA A 292 -31.01 12.43 25.48
N GLU A 293 -32.17 12.67 26.11
CA GLU A 293 -33.03 11.62 26.66
C GLU A 293 -34.07 11.13 25.64
N THR A 294 -34.16 11.79 24.48
CA THR A 294 -35.18 11.54 23.46
C THR A 294 -34.61 11.56 22.04
N ASP A 295 -35.23 10.79 21.15
CA ASP A 295 -34.86 10.73 19.72
C ASP A 295 -35.05 12.09 19.02
N GLU A 296 -36.03 12.89 19.46
CA GLU A 296 -36.29 14.23 18.89
C GLU A 296 -35.17 15.22 19.26
N GLU A 297 -34.56 15.09 20.44
CA GLU A 297 -33.38 15.88 20.83
C GLU A 297 -32.14 15.44 20.08
N ARG A 298 -31.92 14.13 19.92
CA ARG A 298 -30.80 13.59 19.11
C ARG A 298 -30.93 14.06 17.66
N GLU A 299 -32.08 13.91 17.04
CA GLU A 299 -32.28 14.35 15.66
C GLU A 299 -32.07 15.86 15.48
N ALA A 300 -32.45 16.68 16.47
CA ALA A 300 -32.18 18.11 16.45
C ALA A 300 -30.68 18.44 16.60
N ILE A 301 -29.92 17.63 17.35
CA ILE A 301 -28.46 17.79 17.51
C ILE A 301 -27.72 17.27 16.26
N ARG A 302 -28.17 16.16 15.68
CA ARG A 302 -27.67 15.64 14.39
C ARG A 302 -27.82 16.70 13.30
N ALA A 303 -29.02 17.24 13.13
CA ALA A 303 -29.26 18.30 12.14
C ALA A 303 -28.41 19.55 12.38
N GLU A 304 -28.03 19.82 13.64
CA GLU A 304 -27.15 20.92 14.00
C GLU A 304 -25.67 20.60 13.71
N LEU A 305 -25.22 19.36 13.96
CA LEU A 305 -23.90 18.85 13.57
C LEU A 305 -23.78 18.85 12.04
N GLU A 306 -24.74 18.29 11.32
CA GLU A 306 -24.80 18.33 9.85
C GLU A 306 -24.72 19.77 9.32
N SER A 307 -25.35 20.73 10.01
CA SER A 307 -25.27 22.15 9.62
C SER A 307 -23.93 22.83 9.91
N LEU A 308 -23.11 22.28 10.81
CA LEU A 308 -21.79 22.81 11.15
C LEU A 308 -20.69 22.28 10.25
N TRP A 309 -20.80 21.00 9.88
CA TRP A 309 -19.90 20.40 8.91
C TRP A 309 -20.20 20.94 7.51
N GLY A 310 -21.42 21.44 7.31
CA GLY A 310 -21.97 21.68 5.98
C GLY A 310 -22.11 20.32 5.29
N GLU A 311 -23.19 20.09 4.58
CA GLU A 311 -22.98 19.28 3.39
C GLU A 311 -21.95 20.07 2.57
N PRO A 312 -20.85 19.46 2.07
CA PRO A 312 -20.04 20.16 1.08
C PRO A 312 -21.04 20.75 0.08
N ASP A 313 -20.96 22.05 -0.21
CA ASP A 313 -21.93 22.69 -1.10
C ASP A 313 -21.70 22.07 -2.49
N VAL A 314 -22.37 20.93 -2.71
CA VAL A 314 -22.24 20.14 -3.92
C VAL A 314 -23.17 20.80 -4.92
N GLU A 315 -22.61 21.66 -5.75
CA GLU A 315 -23.32 22.21 -6.88
C GLU A 315 -23.41 21.12 -7.96
N VAL A 316 -24.63 20.61 -8.17
CA VAL A 316 -24.91 19.76 -9.34
C VAL A 316 -24.90 20.65 -10.59
N LEU A 317 -23.77 20.66 -11.27
CA LEU A 317 -23.53 21.45 -12.48
C LEU A 317 -24.40 20.96 -13.64
N ALA A 318 -24.59 19.65 -13.75
CA ALA A 318 -25.43 19.03 -14.75
C ALA A 318 -26.01 17.71 -14.25
N VAL A 319 -27.18 17.36 -14.77
CA VAL A 319 -27.80 16.04 -14.63
C VAL A 319 -27.88 15.44 -16.04
N ILE A 320 -27.32 14.25 -16.22
CA ILE A 320 -27.26 13.54 -17.48
C ILE A 320 -28.22 12.35 -17.38
N GLU A 321 -29.28 12.39 -18.19
CA GLU A 321 -30.36 11.40 -18.15
C GLU A 321 -29.94 10.07 -18.82
N PRO A 322 -30.45 8.90 -18.38
CA PRO A 322 -30.07 7.59 -18.92
C PRO A 322 -30.24 7.42 -20.44
N ASP A 323 -31.13 8.19 -21.07
CA ASP A 323 -31.37 8.13 -22.52
C ASP A 323 -30.45 9.06 -23.33
N GLU A 324 -29.62 9.86 -22.67
CA GLU A 324 -28.64 10.72 -23.33
C GLU A 324 -27.44 9.90 -23.83
N PRO A 325 -26.91 10.15 -25.04
CA PRO A 325 -25.69 9.49 -25.53
C PRO A 325 -24.49 9.68 -24.60
N LEU A 326 -24.42 10.86 -23.96
CA LEU A 326 -23.39 11.19 -22.99
C LEU A 326 -23.46 10.30 -21.74
N HIS A 327 -24.66 9.88 -21.33
CA HIS A 327 -24.83 8.92 -20.25
C HIS A 327 -24.16 7.61 -20.60
N ALA A 328 -24.50 7.02 -21.75
CA ALA A 328 -23.90 5.76 -22.17
C ALA A 328 -22.37 5.85 -22.32
N GLU A 329 -21.84 7.00 -22.76
CA GLU A 329 -20.40 7.25 -22.86
C GLU A 329 -19.74 7.32 -21.47
N LEU A 330 -20.25 8.16 -20.56
CA LEU A 330 -19.74 8.26 -19.19
C LEU A 330 -19.91 6.96 -18.40
N PHE A 331 -21.09 6.36 -18.46
CA PHE A 331 -21.40 5.06 -17.87
C PHE A 331 -20.47 3.98 -18.41
N SER A 332 -20.12 4.02 -19.71
CA SER A 332 -19.14 3.10 -20.28
C SER A 332 -17.71 3.35 -19.82
N ILE A 333 -17.33 4.48 -19.23
CA ILE A 333 -16.01 4.63 -18.61
C ILE A 333 -15.99 3.95 -17.25
N TYR A 334 -17.13 3.99 -16.55
CA TYR A 334 -17.28 3.37 -15.24
C TYR A 334 -17.62 1.88 -15.30
N HIS A 335 -18.18 1.42 -16.43
CA HIS A 335 -18.55 0.02 -16.70
C HIS A 335 -17.72 -0.63 -17.81
N ALA A 336 -17.00 0.12 -18.64
CA ALA A 336 -15.75 -0.44 -19.16
C ALA A 336 -14.96 -0.65 -17.89
N GLU A 337 -14.72 -1.93 -17.62
CA GLU A 337 -13.81 -2.42 -16.61
C GLU A 337 -12.83 -1.28 -16.27
N TRP A 338 -12.83 -0.78 -15.03
CA TRP A 338 -11.82 0.16 -14.47
C TRP A 338 -10.37 -0.40 -14.56
N TYR A 339 -10.23 -1.42 -15.37
CA TYR A 339 -9.17 -2.30 -15.71
C TYR A 339 -9.05 -2.30 -17.25
N GLU A 340 -8.93 -1.15 -17.91
CA GLU A 340 -8.16 -1.22 -19.16
C GLU A 340 -6.79 -1.74 -18.73
N VAL A 341 -6.57 -3.03 -18.98
CA VAL A 341 -5.46 -3.77 -18.41
C VAL A 341 -4.17 -2.99 -18.70
N PRO A 342 -3.49 -2.46 -17.65
CA PRO A 342 -2.35 -1.61 -17.88
C PRO A 342 -1.35 -2.32 -18.77
N LYS A 343 -0.90 -1.62 -19.81
CA LYS A 343 0.13 -2.17 -20.68
C LYS A 343 1.47 -1.93 -20.02
N ALA A 344 2.06 -3.01 -19.55
CA ALA A 344 3.39 -2.98 -19.01
C ALA A 344 4.41 -3.29 -20.11
N GLN A 345 5.48 -2.50 -20.16
CA GLN A 345 6.59 -2.68 -21.09
C GLN A 345 7.91 -2.51 -20.37
N THR A 346 8.96 -3.08 -20.94
CA THR A 346 10.33 -2.95 -20.47
C THR A 346 11.13 -2.11 -21.46
N LEU A 347 11.97 -1.22 -20.94
CA LEU A 347 13.04 -0.57 -21.67
C LEU A 347 14.35 -1.19 -21.20
N SER A 348 15.00 -1.97 -22.05
CA SER A 348 16.24 -2.67 -21.72
C SER A 348 17.39 -2.32 -22.66
N GLY A 349 18.60 -2.18 -22.12
CA GLY A 349 19.79 -1.91 -22.92
C GLY A 349 21.01 -1.56 -22.09
N PRO A 350 22.14 -1.20 -22.73
CA PRO A 350 23.30 -0.65 -22.04
C PRO A 350 22.90 0.57 -21.20
N ILE A 351 23.66 0.86 -20.14
CA ILE A 351 23.43 2.01 -19.25
C ILE A 351 23.35 3.34 -20.04
N ASP A 352 24.14 3.47 -21.11
CA ASP A 352 24.20 4.64 -22.00
C ASP A 352 23.31 4.51 -23.26
N GLY A 353 22.45 3.49 -23.32
CA GLY A 353 21.59 3.17 -24.44
C GLY A 353 22.33 2.58 -25.66
N PRO A 354 21.63 2.33 -26.77
CA PRO A 354 20.19 2.53 -26.98
C PRO A 354 19.34 1.51 -26.20
N PHE A 355 18.14 1.93 -25.79
CA PHE A 355 17.15 1.04 -25.18
C PHE A 355 16.29 0.35 -26.23
N THR A 356 15.92 -0.88 -25.93
CA THR A 356 14.94 -1.68 -26.67
C THR A 356 13.66 -1.72 -25.83
N SER A 357 12.54 -1.31 -26.42
CA SER A 357 11.22 -1.51 -25.81
C SER A 357 10.71 -2.91 -26.13
N SER A 358 10.20 -3.62 -25.12
CA SER A 358 9.53 -4.93 -25.27
C SER A 358 8.29 -4.99 -24.38
N PRO A 359 7.15 -5.52 -24.85
CA PRO A 359 6.00 -5.73 -23.97
C PRO A 359 6.31 -6.81 -22.95
N LEU A 360 5.83 -6.65 -21.71
CA LEU A 360 5.83 -7.74 -20.74
C LEU A 360 4.84 -8.82 -21.19
N PRO A 361 5.11 -10.12 -20.99
CA PRO A 361 4.20 -11.21 -21.37
C PRO A 361 3.04 -11.36 -20.38
N PHE A 362 2.50 -10.23 -19.93
CA PHE A 362 1.45 -10.15 -18.93
C PHE A 362 0.60 -8.93 -19.18
N GLU A 363 -0.71 -9.14 -19.12
CA GLU A 363 -1.71 -8.09 -19.12
C GLU A 363 -2.20 -7.98 -17.68
N GLY A 364 -1.77 -6.94 -16.97
CA GLY A 364 -2.23 -6.63 -15.63
C GLY A 364 -1.40 -5.52 -15.00
N HIS A 365 -1.61 -5.31 -13.70
CA HIS A 365 -0.83 -4.36 -12.93
C HIS A 365 0.52 -4.96 -12.55
N ILE A 366 1.56 -4.15 -12.63
CA ILE A 366 2.86 -4.50 -12.07
C ILE A 366 2.85 -4.07 -10.61
N GLY A 367 3.20 -5.01 -9.74
CA GLY A 367 3.42 -4.74 -8.35
C GLY A 367 4.80 -4.19 -8.12
N ASN A 368 5.63 -5.04 -7.55
CA ASN A 368 6.98 -4.70 -7.20
C ASN A 368 7.97 -5.38 -8.16
N VAL A 369 9.13 -4.74 -8.30
CA VAL A 369 10.24 -5.23 -9.11
C VAL A 369 11.43 -5.36 -8.19
N VAL A 370 12.04 -6.55 -8.18
CA VAL A 370 13.18 -6.87 -7.34
C VAL A 370 14.31 -7.38 -8.22
N GLN A 371 15.52 -6.97 -7.88
CA GLN A 371 16.73 -7.47 -8.49
C GLN A 371 17.40 -8.50 -7.56
N THR A 372 17.67 -9.70 -8.07
CA THR A 372 18.40 -10.76 -7.34
C THR A 372 19.23 -11.58 -8.31
N GLN A 373 20.45 -11.99 -7.93
CA GLN A 373 21.30 -12.88 -8.76
C GLN A 373 21.47 -12.45 -10.23
N GLY A 374 21.42 -11.14 -10.48
CA GLY A 374 21.46 -10.58 -11.83
C GLY A 374 20.24 -10.84 -12.70
N ARG A 375 19.13 -11.25 -12.08
CA ARG A 375 17.80 -11.35 -12.63
C ARG A 375 16.92 -10.26 -12.05
N LEU A 376 15.84 -9.98 -12.77
CA LEU A 376 14.70 -9.21 -12.33
C LEU A 376 13.57 -10.18 -12.05
N VAL A 377 12.88 -9.95 -10.95
CA VAL A 377 11.65 -10.64 -10.60
C VAL A 377 10.57 -9.61 -10.38
N VAL A 378 9.43 -9.84 -11.00
CA VAL A 378 8.31 -8.91 -11.06
C VAL A 378 7.07 -9.64 -10.59
N THR A 379 6.36 -9.07 -9.62
CA THR A 379 4.98 -9.49 -9.37
C THR A 379 4.07 -8.74 -10.30
N ALA A 380 3.09 -9.46 -10.82
CA ALA A 380 2.07 -8.85 -11.63
C ALA A 380 0.73 -9.51 -11.32
N TRP A 381 -0.33 -8.74 -11.13
CA TRP A 381 -1.67 -9.27 -10.89
C TRP A 381 -2.63 -8.82 -11.97
N ASN A 382 -3.53 -9.71 -12.33
CA ASN A 382 -4.60 -9.38 -13.25
C ASN A 382 -5.83 -8.89 -12.47
N GLU A 383 -6.85 -8.49 -13.21
CA GLU A 383 -8.13 -7.99 -12.69
C GLU A 383 -8.83 -8.98 -11.76
N ARG A 384 -8.52 -10.27 -11.91
CA ARG A 384 -9.10 -11.35 -11.11
C ARG A 384 -8.32 -11.61 -9.82
N GLY A 385 -7.40 -10.71 -9.45
CA GLY A 385 -6.50 -10.87 -8.32
C GLY A 385 -5.44 -11.96 -8.48
N SER A 386 -5.42 -12.68 -9.61
CA SER A 386 -4.45 -13.75 -9.82
C SER A 386 -3.06 -13.16 -10.00
N THR A 387 -2.17 -13.49 -9.07
CA THR A 387 -0.77 -13.07 -9.12
C THR A 387 0.07 -14.02 -9.98
N THR A 388 0.84 -13.44 -10.89
CA THR A 388 1.87 -14.09 -11.71
C THR A 388 3.21 -13.50 -11.35
N ILE A 389 4.21 -14.36 -11.19
CA ILE A 389 5.59 -13.94 -11.01
C ILE A 389 6.31 -14.08 -12.34
N LEU A 390 6.90 -12.98 -12.81
CA LEU A 390 7.72 -12.94 -14.01
C LEU A 390 9.18 -12.83 -13.60
N SER A 391 10.08 -13.52 -14.30
CA SER A 391 11.52 -13.37 -14.09
C SER A 391 12.26 -13.24 -15.41
N SER A 392 13.33 -12.43 -15.43
CA SER A 392 14.15 -12.21 -16.61
C SER A 392 15.61 -11.92 -16.25
N THR A 393 16.54 -12.36 -17.09
CA THR A 393 17.98 -12.04 -16.97
C THR A 393 18.40 -10.80 -17.76
N ASP A 394 17.56 -10.33 -18.68
CA ASP A 394 17.90 -9.26 -19.64
C ASP A 394 16.78 -8.21 -19.84
N GLY A 395 15.65 -8.40 -19.17
CA GLY A 395 14.46 -7.55 -19.32
C GLY A 395 13.71 -7.73 -20.64
N VAL A 396 14.11 -8.69 -21.48
CA VAL A 396 13.50 -8.97 -22.80
C VAL A 396 12.83 -10.33 -22.79
N ASP A 397 13.59 -11.37 -22.42
CA ASP A 397 13.09 -12.73 -22.35
C ASP A 397 12.60 -13.01 -20.92
N TRP A 398 11.30 -13.24 -20.80
CA TRP A 398 10.61 -13.42 -19.52
C TRP A 398 10.10 -14.86 -19.37
N SER A 399 10.40 -15.48 -18.23
CA SER A 399 9.72 -16.68 -17.74
C SER A 399 8.60 -16.28 -16.78
N SER A 400 7.53 -17.08 -16.74
CA SER A 400 6.43 -16.87 -15.80
C SER A 400 6.18 -18.12 -14.96
N VAL A 401 5.85 -17.90 -13.69
CA VAL A 401 5.39 -18.91 -12.74
C VAL A 401 4.10 -18.41 -12.13
N SER A 402 3.02 -19.17 -12.29
CA SER A 402 1.78 -18.93 -11.56
C SER A 402 1.95 -19.45 -10.14
N VAL A 403 1.74 -18.57 -9.16
CA VAL A 403 1.70 -18.96 -7.75
C VAL A 403 0.24 -19.28 -7.41
N PRO A 404 -0.04 -20.33 -6.62
CA PRO A 404 -1.42 -20.76 -6.34
C PRO A 404 -2.12 -19.82 -5.35
N THR A 405 -2.39 -18.59 -5.78
CA THR A 405 -2.83 -17.50 -4.91
C THR A 405 -3.77 -16.57 -5.67
N SER A 406 -4.88 -16.17 -5.05
CA SER A 406 -5.97 -15.47 -5.72
C SER A 406 -6.05 -13.96 -5.44
N ALA A 407 -5.21 -13.42 -4.56
CA ALA A 407 -5.09 -11.98 -4.38
C ALA A 407 -3.62 -11.54 -4.53
N GLY A 408 -3.44 -10.23 -4.72
CA GLY A 408 -2.15 -9.57 -5.00
C GLY A 408 -1.01 -10.00 -4.07
N GLY A 409 0.21 -9.69 -4.48
CA GLY A 409 1.37 -10.08 -3.69
C GLY A 409 2.62 -9.29 -3.98
N GLU A 410 3.51 -9.31 -3.00
CA GLU A 410 4.76 -8.56 -3.00
C GLU A 410 5.94 -9.52 -3.00
N VAL A 411 6.96 -9.24 -3.80
CA VAL A 411 8.26 -9.93 -3.79
C VAL A 411 9.32 -9.07 -3.10
N TRP A 412 10.17 -9.69 -2.30
CA TRP A 412 11.38 -9.06 -1.75
C TRP A 412 12.59 -9.92 -2.11
N GLY A 413 13.79 -9.33 -2.17
CA GLY A 413 14.99 -10.06 -2.57
C GLY A 413 16.23 -9.62 -1.82
N GLY A 414 16.91 -10.58 -1.20
CA GLY A 414 18.12 -10.36 -0.40
C GLY A 414 19.14 -11.43 -0.72
N GLY A 415 20.25 -11.02 -1.32
CA GLY A 415 21.23 -11.94 -1.85
C GLY A 415 20.60 -12.94 -2.84
N ASP A 416 20.57 -14.20 -2.43
CA ASP A 416 20.13 -15.35 -3.23
C ASP A 416 18.67 -15.77 -2.99
N VAL A 417 17.98 -15.11 -2.06
CA VAL A 417 16.64 -15.50 -1.62
C VAL A 417 15.62 -14.46 -2.05
N LEU A 418 14.52 -14.94 -2.61
CA LEU A 418 13.31 -14.17 -2.81
C LEU A 418 12.24 -14.63 -1.85
N LEU A 419 11.43 -13.70 -1.39
CA LEU A 419 10.20 -13.98 -0.66
C LEU A 419 9.02 -13.41 -1.44
N PHE A 420 7.91 -14.12 -1.47
CA PHE A 420 6.65 -13.70 -2.04
C PHE A 420 5.58 -13.82 -0.97
N ARG A 421 4.90 -12.72 -0.70
CA ARG A 421 3.69 -12.72 0.11
C ARG A 421 2.51 -12.81 -0.83
N SER A 422 1.61 -13.74 -0.55
CA SER A 422 0.28 -13.74 -1.13
C SER A 422 -0.74 -13.45 -0.05
N HIS A 423 -1.79 -12.76 -0.49
CA HIS A 423 -3.07 -12.79 0.18
C HIS A 423 -3.91 -13.91 -0.46
N ASP A 424 -4.60 -14.69 0.36
CA ASP A 424 -5.74 -15.46 -0.09
C ASP A 424 -7.04 -14.66 0.10
N GLU A 425 -8.08 -15.07 -0.61
CA GLU A 425 -9.42 -14.44 -0.55
C GLU A 425 -10.03 -14.44 0.86
N THR A 426 -9.54 -15.30 1.76
CA THR A 426 -10.02 -15.40 3.15
C THR A 426 -9.23 -14.51 4.11
N GLY A 427 -8.36 -13.63 3.60
CA GLY A 427 -7.51 -12.75 4.40
C GLY A 427 -6.28 -13.45 4.99
N GLY A 428 -6.07 -14.73 4.69
CA GLY A 428 -4.87 -15.47 5.06
C GLY A 428 -3.68 -14.99 4.24
N SER A 429 -2.57 -14.68 4.90
CA SER A 429 -1.31 -14.37 4.22
C SER A 429 -0.44 -15.62 4.13
N GLY A 430 -0.13 -16.07 2.90
CA GLY A 430 0.88 -17.10 2.67
C GLY A 430 2.22 -16.47 2.33
N LEU A 431 3.31 -16.97 2.91
CA LEU A 431 4.66 -16.62 2.48
C LEU A 431 5.26 -17.76 1.67
N PHE A 432 5.99 -17.42 0.62
CA PHE A 432 6.68 -18.37 -0.24
C PHE A 432 8.10 -17.89 -0.47
N SER A 433 9.08 -18.78 -0.45
CA SER A 433 10.47 -18.47 -0.76
C SER A 433 10.92 -19.11 -2.07
N SER A 434 11.83 -18.42 -2.74
CA SER A 434 12.51 -18.90 -3.95
C SER A 434 14.01 -18.66 -3.84
N TRP A 435 14.77 -19.58 -4.42
CA TRP A 435 16.23 -19.69 -4.29
C TRP A 435 16.94 -19.82 -5.63
N ASP A 436 16.14 -19.97 -6.69
CA ASP A 436 16.55 -20.14 -8.07
C ASP A 436 16.20 -18.90 -8.90
N GLY A 437 16.09 -17.74 -8.23
CA GLY A 437 15.76 -16.47 -8.86
C GLY A 437 14.33 -16.40 -9.38
N GLY A 438 13.38 -17.03 -8.67
CA GLY A 438 11.95 -16.97 -8.94
C GLY A 438 11.42 -18.07 -9.86
N ASP A 439 12.25 -19.05 -10.22
CA ASP A 439 11.85 -20.16 -11.11
C ASP A 439 10.98 -21.20 -10.37
N SER A 440 11.13 -21.33 -9.05
CA SER A 440 10.26 -22.13 -8.20
C SER A 440 10.01 -21.48 -6.83
N TRP A 441 8.82 -21.71 -6.29
CA TRP A 441 8.34 -21.12 -5.03
C TRP A 441 7.90 -22.21 -4.06
N THR A 442 8.40 -22.16 -2.84
CA THR A 442 8.08 -23.11 -1.77
C THR A 442 7.41 -22.36 -0.62
N PRO A 443 6.32 -22.87 -0.01
CA PRO A 443 5.75 -22.25 1.18
C PRO A 443 6.82 -22.06 2.28
N ALA A 444 6.86 -20.85 2.84
CA ALA A 444 7.70 -20.45 3.95
C ALA A 444 6.81 -20.36 5.20
N ASP A 445 6.88 -21.38 6.05
CA ASP A 445 6.12 -21.42 7.30
C ASP A 445 6.84 -20.56 8.36
N ILE A 446 6.45 -19.29 8.49
CA ILE A 446 6.87 -18.48 9.65
C ILE A 446 6.08 -18.98 10.87
N PRO A 447 6.74 -19.44 11.94
CA PRO A 447 6.06 -19.97 13.12
C PRO A 447 5.55 -18.85 14.01
N THR A 448 4.72 -17.96 13.46
CA THR A 448 4.09 -16.86 14.21
C THR A 448 2.97 -17.39 15.10
N SER A 449 2.84 -16.79 16.28
CA SER A 449 1.71 -17.03 17.18
C SER A 449 0.57 -16.02 17.00
N LEU A 450 0.77 -15.00 16.18
CA LEU A 450 -0.13 -13.86 16.00
C LEU A 450 -1.20 -14.13 14.93
N PHE A 451 -2.37 -13.50 15.10
CA PHE A 451 -3.51 -13.57 14.19
C PHE A 451 -3.63 -12.31 13.32
N ASN A 452 -4.26 -12.42 12.14
CA ASN A 452 -4.47 -11.33 11.17
C ASN A 452 -3.20 -10.53 10.90
N THR A 453 -2.11 -11.25 10.63
CA THR A 453 -0.79 -10.65 10.56
C THR A 453 -0.47 -10.09 9.19
N TYR A 454 0.19 -8.94 9.17
CA TYR A 454 0.79 -8.39 7.97
C TYR A 454 2.31 -8.46 8.11
N PRO A 455 2.98 -9.51 7.59
CA PRO A 455 4.43 -9.55 7.61
C PRO A 455 4.98 -8.46 6.71
N GLU A 456 5.73 -7.53 7.30
CA GLU A 456 6.61 -6.60 6.61
C GLU A 456 7.95 -7.29 6.43
N VAL A 457 8.49 -7.28 5.22
CA VAL A 457 9.70 -8.04 4.90
C VAL A 457 10.73 -7.10 4.32
N MET A 458 11.95 -7.20 4.84
CA MET A 458 13.11 -6.53 4.28
C MET A 458 14.20 -7.56 4.00
N SER A 459 15.03 -7.23 3.05
CA SER A 459 16.05 -8.11 2.53
C SER A 459 17.38 -7.39 2.41
N GLY A 460 18.46 -8.14 2.56
CA GLY A 460 19.82 -7.61 2.50
C GLY A 460 20.87 -8.70 2.41
N PRO A 461 22.17 -8.36 2.55
CA PRO A 461 23.26 -9.31 2.39
C PRO A 461 23.22 -10.49 3.36
N ALA A 462 22.80 -10.27 4.62
CA ALA A 462 22.67 -11.33 5.62
C ALA A 462 21.50 -12.29 5.33
N GLY A 463 20.55 -11.92 4.47
CA GLY A 463 19.34 -12.70 4.20
C GLY A 463 18.07 -11.86 4.30
N LEU A 464 17.06 -12.42 4.95
CA LEU A 464 15.71 -11.85 5.08
C LEU A 464 15.36 -11.60 6.54
N VAL A 465 14.64 -10.51 6.77
CA VAL A 465 13.97 -10.21 8.02
C VAL A 465 12.49 -10.04 7.73
N ALA A 466 11.65 -10.69 8.54
CA ALA A 466 10.21 -10.52 8.52
C ALA A 466 9.75 -10.00 9.87
N VAL A 467 9.05 -8.88 9.88
CA VAL A 467 8.37 -8.33 11.05
C VAL A 467 6.89 -8.63 10.93
N VAL A 468 6.39 -9.43 11.86
CA VAL A 468 5.01 -9.87 11.91
C VAL A 468 4.30 -9.04 12.98
N ASN A 469 3.53 -8.06 12.54
CA ASN A 469 2.65 -7.27 13.41
C ASN A 469 1.25 -7.91 13.38
N GLY A 470 0.64 -8.14 14.54
CA GLY A 470 -0.70 -8.74 14.62
C GLY A 470 -1.24 -8.84 16.04
N ALA A 471 -2.44 -9.42 16.18
CA ALA A 471 -3.10 -9.59 17.47
C ALA A 471 -2.63 -10.88 18.18
N VAL A 472 -2.41 -10.82 19.50
CA VAL A 472 -1.98 -11.96 20.33
C VAL A 472 -3.09 -13.02 20.45
N GLU A 473 -4.33 -12.58 20.52
CA GLU A 473 -5.51 -13.45 20.54
C GLU A 473 -6.34 -13.17 19.28
N PRO A 474 -7.05 -14.18 18.72
CA PRO A 474 -8.06 -13.89 17.71
C PRO A 474 -9.02 -12.89 18.33
N PHE A 475 -9.54 -11.95 17.55
CA PHE A 475 -10.58 -11.05 18.00
C PHE A 475 -11.73 -11.89 18.56
N ASP A 476 -11.77 -12.04 19.88
CA ASP A 476 -12.83 -12.75 20.58
C ASP A 476 -13.99 -11.76 20.64
N TYR A 477 -14.55 -11.44 19.47
CA TYR A 477 -15.78 -10.69 19.35
C TYR A 477 -16.81 -11.48 20.14
N PRO A 478 -17.37 -10.92 21.23
CA PRO A 478 -18.29 -11.68 22.07
C PRO A 478 -19.53 -12.05 21.24
N GLU A 479 -19.59 -13.32 20.82
CA GLU A 479 -20.61 -13.98 19.96
C GLU A 479 -20.65 -13.50 18.49
N PRO A 480 -21.12 -14.35 17.55
CA PRO A 480 -21.29 -13.91 16.17
C PRO A 480 -22.34 -12.81 16.10
N ARG A 481 -21.91 -11.63 15.68
CA ARG A 481 -22.77 -10.46 15.54
C ARG A 481 -23.03 -10.23 14.07
N ALA A 482 -24.21 -10.64 13.65
CA ALA A 482 -24.68 -10.24 12.34
C ALA A 482 -25.13 -8.77 12.40
N VAL A 483 -24.67 -7.94 11.47
CA VAL A 483 -25.22 -6.58 11.28
C VAL A 483 -26.44 -6.69 10.39
N THR A 484 -27.58 -6.13 10.81
CA THR A 484 -28.76 -6.03 9.96
C THR A 484 -28.99 -4.58 9.54
N VAL A 485 -28.83 -4.30 8.27
CA VAL A 485 -29.15 -3.01 7.65
C VAL A 485 -30.55 -3.11 7.04
N THR A 486 -31.42 -2.13 7.28
CA THR A 486 -32.79 -2.15 6.74
C THR A 486 -33.11 -0.92 5.89
N ARG A 487 -33.69 -1.14 4.71
CA ARG A 487 -34.10 -0.05 3.81
C ARG A 487 -35.29 -0.44 2.95
N ASP A 488 -36.28 0.43 2.82
CA ASP A 488 -37.46 0.24 1.95
C ASP A 488 -38.20 -1.09 2.18
N GLY A 489 -38.17 -1.59 3.43
CA GLY A 489 -38.75 -2.87 3.83
C GLY A 489 -37.81 -4.07 3.63
N TYR A 490 -36.69 -3.92 2.93
CA TYR A 490 -35.67 -4.95 2.81
C TYR A 490 -34.75 -4.95 4.03
N SER A 491 -34.11 -6.08 4.31
CA SER A 491 -33.12 -6.23 5.36
C SER A 491 -31.93 -7.05 4.86
N LEU A 492 -30.74 -6.48 4.91
CA LEU A 492 -29.48 -7.16 4.62
C LEU A 492 -28.82 -7.53 5.95
N THR A 493 -28.69 -8.82 6.22
CA THR A 493 -28.03 -9.32 7.42
C THR A 493 -26.69 -9.96 7.06
N THR A 494 -25.58 -9.38 7.52
CA THR A 494 -24.21 -9.86 7.25
C THR A 494 -23.62 -10.47 8.52
N ASP A 495 -23.31 -11.76 8.49
CA ASP A 495 -22.62 -12.46 9.58
C ASP A 495 -21.10 -12.41 9.35
N PHE A 496 -20.37 -11.73 10.22
CA PHE A 496 -18.92 -11.51 10.12
C PHE A 496 -18.06 -12.52 10.89
N ALA A 497 -18.68 -13.43 11.66
CA ALA A 497 -17.96 -14.21 12.68
C ALA A 497 -18.13 -15.73 12.55
N GLY A 498 -18.81 -16.19 11.50
CA GLY A 498 -18.98 -17.61 11.21
C GLY A 498 -17.97 -18.15 10.21
N GLU A 499 -17.68 -19.46 10.25
CA GLU A 499 -16.98 -20.19 9.17
C GLU A 499 -17.69 -20.08 7.79
N ASN A 500 -18.88 -19.47 7.77
CA ASN A 500 -19.66 -19.17 6.57
C ASN A 500 -20.11 -17.72 6.66
N GLU A 501 -19.16 -16.78 6.58
CA GLU A 501 -19.49 -15.37 6.38
C GLU A 501 -20.51 -15.30 5.23
N GLN A 502 -21.72 -14.84 5.54
CA GLN A 502 -22.82 -14.83 4.59
C GLN A 502 -23.66 -13.60 4.82
N SER A 503 -24.09 -13.04 3.70
CA SER A 503 -25.00 -11.93 3.65
C SER A 503 -26.36 -12.38 3.14
N VAL A 504 -27.39 -12.17 3.94
CA VAL A 504 -28.76 -12.60 3.65
C VAL A 504 -29.62 -11.38 3.39
N LEU A 505 -30.06 -11.21 2.13
CA LEU A 505 -31.06 -10.21 1.78
C LEU A 505 -32.46 -10.80 1.97
N THR A 506 -33.25 -10.15 2.82
CA THR A 506 -34.65 -10.47 3.09
C THR A 506 -35.55 -9.37 2.54
N GLY A 507 -36.63 -9.76 1.87
CA GLY A 507 -37.63 -8.84 1.32
C GLY A 507 -38.63 -8.31 2.36
N PRO A 508 -39.53 -7.40 1.96
CA PRO A 508 -40.53 -6.78 2.83
C PRO A 508 -41.47 -7.74 3.56
N ASP A 509 -41.72 -8.93 3.02
CA ASP A 509 -42.58 -9.94 3.64
C ASP A 509 -41.78 -10.96 4.49
N GLY A 510 -40.48 -10.74 4.69
CA GLY A 510 -39.60 -11.61 5.46
C GLY A 510 -39.06 -12.82 4.69
N GLU A 511 -39.25 -12.87 3.37
CA GLU A 511 -38.73 -13.91 2.49
C GLU A 511 -37.24 -13.68 2.19
N VAL A 512 -36.44 -14.74 2.24
CA VAL A 512 -35.04 -14.67 1.79
C VAL A 512 -35.01 -14.57 0.28
N ILE A 513 -34.50 -13.45 -0.23
CA ILE A 513 -34.28 -13.21 -1.65
C ILE A 513 -32.92 -13.75 -2.05
N TYR A 514 -31.88 -13.36 -1.30
CA TYR A 514 -30.51 -13.77 -1.56
C TYR A 514 -29.82 -14.31 -0.30
N THR A 515 -28.92 -15.25 -0.53
CA THR A 515 -27.88 -15.65 0.42
C THR A 515 -26.60 -15.62 -0.39
N LEU A 516 -25.71 -14.72 -0.03
CA LEU A 516 -24.49 -14.42 -0.75
C LEU A 516 -23.30 -14.73 0.14
N THR A 517 -22.29 -15.35 -0.43
CA THR A 517 -20.93 -15.34 0.12
C THR A 517 -20.32 -13.94 -0.02
N PRO A 518 -19.21 -13.62 0.67
CA PRO A 518 -18.51 -12.35 0.47
C PRO A 518 -18.07 -12.21 -0.99
N GLU A 519 -17.59 -13.29 -1.61
CA GLU A 519 -17.24 -13.34 -3.04
C GLU A 519 -18.41 -12.94 -3.95
N GLU A 520 -19.61 -13.47 -3.72
CA GLU A 520 -20.81 -13.10 -4.51
C GLU A 520 -21.34 -11.68 -4.22
N MET A 521 -21.03 -11.13 -3.04
CA MET A 521 -21.45 -9.78 -2.64
C MET A 521 -20.55 -8.70 -3.24
N TYR A 522 -19.25 -8.97 -3.33
CA TYR A 522 -18.25 -8.03 -3.82
C TYR A 522 -17.79 -8.31 -5.26
N SER A 523 -18.31 -9.34 -5.93
CA SER A 523 -18.00 -9.58 -7.34
C SER A 523 -18.91 -8.80 -8.28
N ASP A 524 -18.30 -8.09 -9.23
CA ASP A 524 -18.99 -7.42 -10.33
C ASP A 524 -19.64 -8.40 -11.32
N GLU A 525 -19.29 -9.70 -11.24
CA GLU A 525 -19.90 -10.76 -12.05
C GLU A 525 -21.30 -11.19 -11.56
N SER A 526 -21.77 -10.63 -10.44
CA SER A 526 -23.07 -10.96 -9.89
C SER A 526 -24.20 -10.26 -10.66
N ASP A 527 -24.96 -11.00 -11.45
CA ASP A 527 -26.24 -10.52 -12.03
C ASP A 527 -27.28 -10.09 -10.95
N ARG A 528 -26.94 -10.23 -9.66
CA ARG A 528 -27.83 -10.04 -8.50
C ARG A 528 -27.48 -8.83 -7.66
N VAL A 529 -26.21 -8.42 -7.65
CA VAL A 529 -25.69 -7.33 -6.83
C VAL A 529 -24.83 -6.42 -7.70
N ARG A 530 -25.06 -5.13 -7.61
CA ARG A 530 -24.19 -4.09 -8.15
C ARG A 530 -23.61 -3.30 -7.01
N MET A 531 -22.29 -3.25 -6.92
CA MET A 531 -21.63 -2.35 -5.97
C MET A 531 -21.66 -0.94 -6.55
N ASN A 532 -22.07 0.04 -5.75
CA ASN A 532 -21.86 1.43 -6.12
C ASN A 532 -20.35 1.71 -5.99
N PRO A 533 -19.65 2.10 -7.08
CA PRO A 533 -18.19 2.21 -7.09
C PRO A 533 -17.66 3.34 -6.19
N PHE A 534 -18.50 4.30 -5.80
CA PHE A 534 -18.09 5.42 -4.96
C PHE A 534 -18.38 5.20 -3.49
N SER A 535 -19.60 4.77 -3.15
CA SER A 535 -19.98 4.53 -1.76
C SER A 535 -19.57 3.15 -1.24
N GLY A 536 -19.19 2.22 -2.15
CA GLY A 536 -18.96 0.83 -1.80
C GLY A 536 -20.22 0.13 -1.27
N THR A 537 -21.41 0.67 -1.52
CA THR A 537 -22.66 0.10 -1.00
C THR A 537 -23.36 -0.79 -2.04
N PRO A 538 -23.92 -1.95 -1.62
CA PRO A 538 -24.56 -2.88 -2.54
C PRO A 538 -25.97 -2.44 -2.93
N SER A 539 -26.25 -2.60 -4.23
CA SER A 539 -27.57 -2.47 -4.85
C SER A 539 -28.02 -3.84 -5.35
N PHE A 540 -29.17 -4.30 -4.93
CA PHE A 540 -29.69 -5.62 -5.25
C PHE A 540 -30.70 -5.55 -6.37
N LEU A 541 -30.58 -6.44 -7.35
CA LEU A 541 -31.48 -6.53 -8.50
C LEU A 541 -32.46 -7.69 -8.34
N ASP A 542 -33.60 -7.63 -9.01
CA ASP A 542 -34.56 -8.74 -9.08
C ASP A 542 -34.00 -9.82 -10.01
N PRO A 543 -33.96 -11.09 -9.57
CA PRO A 543 -33.31 -12.15 -10.35
C PRO A 543 -34.08 -12.53 -11.62
N GLU A 544 -35.36 -12.20 -11.73
CA GLU A 544 -36.20 -12.48 -12.90
C GLU A 544 -36.23 -11.31 -13.89
N THR A 545 -36.26 -10.08 -13.39
CA THR A 545 -36.45 -8.88 -14.22
C THR A 545 -35.17 -8.07 -14.44
N GLY A 546 -34.17 -8.20 -13.55
CA GLY A 546 -32.99 -7.35 -13.51
C GLY A 546 -33.27 -5.92 -13.03
N GLU A 547 -34.48 -5.63 -12.56
CA GLU A 547 -34.84 -4.32 -12.02
C GLU A 547 -34.27 -4.14 -10.60
N LEU A 548 -33.94 -2.91 -10.22
CA LEU A 548 -33.44 -2.60 -8.88
C LEU A 548 -34.51 -2.92 -7.81
N LEU A 549 -34.17 -3.77 -6.84
CA LEU A 549 -34.99 -4.07 -5.66
C LEU A 549 -34.77 -3.05 -4.55
N VAL A 550 -33.51 -2.88 -4.15
CA VAL A 550 -33.07 -2.00 -3.07
C VAL A 550 -31.62 -1.59 -3.28
N SER A 551 -31.30 -0.34 -2.97
CA SER A 551 -29.93 0.18 -2.95
C SER A 551 -29.66 0.72 -1.56
N PHE A 552 -28.75 0.10 -0.82
CA PHE A 552 -28.37 0.57 0.51
C PHE A 552 -27.42 1.78 0.38
N ARG A 553 -27.53 2.73 1.31
CA ARG A 553 -26.69 3.93 1.40
C ARG A 553 -25.72 3.83 2.58
N SER A 554 -24.65 4.63 2.55
CA SER A 554 -23.68 4.69 3.64
C SER A 554 -24.36 5.01 4.97
N GLU A 555 -25.31 5.94 4.98
CA GLU A 555 -26.16 6.30 6.14
C GLU A 555 -26.89 5.09 6.74
N ASP A 556 -27.33 4.12 5.91
CA ASP A 556 -28.04 2.94 6.41
C ASP A 556 -27.07 2.02 7.17
N TYR A 557 -25.83 1.90 6.69
CA TYR A 557 -24.77 1.17 7.37
C TYR A 557 -24.33 1.89 8.63
N GLU A 558 -24.07 3.20 8.56
CA GLU A 558 -23.72 4.03 9.72
C GLU A 558 -24.79 3.93 10.82
N ALA A 559 -26.07 3.97 10.46
CA ALA A 559 -27.15 3.75 11.44
C ALA A 559 -27.06 2.36 12.09
N ALA A 560 -26.85 1.31 11.30
CA ALA A 560 -26.71 -0.05 11.82
C ALA A 560 -25.44 -0.26 12.67
N TYR A 561 -24.33 0.42 12.32
CA TYR A 561 -23.07 0.38 13.06
C TYR A 561 -23.07 1.32 14.27
N SER A 562 -23.87 2.38 14.31
CA SER A 562 -23.99 3.23 15.50
C SER A 562 -24.60 2.47 16.69
N GLU A 563 -25.45 1.47 16.41
CA GLU A 563 -25.92 0.54 17.45
C GLU A 563 -24.80 -0.39 17.96
N TRP A 564 -23.70 -0.54 17.22
CA TRP A 564 -22.51 -1.30 17.60
C TRP A 564 -21.50 -0.49 18.42
N GLU A 565 -21.42 0.83 18.23
CA GLU A 565 -20.51 1.71 18.96
C GLU A 565 -20.73 1.69 20.48
N GLU A 566 -21.92 1.27 20.94
CA GLU A 566 -22.19 1.09 22.38
C GLU A 566 -21.50 -0.15 23.00
N ILE A 567 -20.89 -1.01 22.19
CA ILE A 567 -20.19 -2.19 22.69
C ILE A 567 -18.74 -1.80 22.96
N PRO A 568 -18.22 -1.93 24.20
CA PRO A 568 -16.85 -1.56 24.50
C PRO A 568 -15.91 -2.32 23.56
N PHE A 569 -15.29 -1.57 22.65
CA PHE A 569 -14.22 -2.07 21.82
C PHE A 569 -13.10 -2.48 22.77
N ILE A 570 -12.90 -3.79 22.91
CA ILE A 570 -11.73 -4.30 23.60
C ILE A 570 -10.62 -4.20 22.57
N GLU A 571 -9.79 -3.17 22.72
CA GLU A 571 -8.62 -3.02 21.86
C GLU A 571 -7.77 -4.29 21.97
N PRO A 572 -7.52 -4.98 20.86
CA PRO A 572 -6.76 -6.22 20.89
C PRO A 572 -5.34 -5.91 21.38
N GLU A 573 -4.77 -6.81 22.19
CA GLU A 573 -3.35 -6.75 22.49
C GLU A 573 -2.59 -7.02 21.18
N TYR A 574 -2.02 -5.97 20.60
CA TYR A 574 -1.10 -6.08 19.48
C TYR A 574 0.27 -6.49 19.98
N ALA A 575 0.91 -7.34 19.20
CA ALA A 575 2.30 -7.72 19.42
C ALA A 575 3.05 -7.74 18.09
N THR A 576 4.36 -7.64 18.24
CA THR A 576 5.31 -7.74 17.14
C THR A 576 6.18 -8.97 17.38
N GLU A 577 6.29 -9.82 16.36
CA GLU A 577 7.26 -10.91 16.31
C GLU A 577 8.21 -10.67 15.14
N VAL A 578 9.51 -10.63 15.42
CA VAL A 578 10.54 -10.45 14.37
C VAL A 578 11.21 -11.79 14.11
N PHE A 579 11.35 -12.13 12.83
CA PHE A 579 12.00 -13.33 12.37
C PHE A 579 13.12 -12.99 11.41
N TYR A 580 14.19 -13.78 11.46
CA TYR A 580 15.30 -13.74 10.53
C TYR A 580 15.41 -15.08 9.82
N SER A 581 15.79 -15.05 8.56
CA SER A 581 16.18 -16.23 7.82
C SER A 581 17.30 -15.88 6.85
N ASN A 582 18.42 -16.61 6.92
CA ASN A 582 19.49 -16.50 5.94
C ASN A 582 19.13 -17.12 4.59
N ASP A 583 18.03 -17.87 4.57
CA ASP A 583 17.73 -18.84 3.52
C ASP A 583 16.25 -18.73 3.07
N GLY A 584 15.37 -18.13 3.87
CA GLY A 584 13.95 -17.95 3.58
C GLY A 584 13.11 -19.21 3.77
N VAL A 585 13.67 -20.29 4.31
CA VAL A 585 12.95 -21.52 4.67
C VAL A 585 13.01 -21.75 6.18
N GLU A 586 14.19 -21.65 6.79
CA GLU A 586 14.34 -21.77 8.23
C GLU A 586 14.27 -20.38 8.88
N TRP A 587 13.18 -20.10 9.57
CA TRP A 587 12.95 -18.83 10.25
C TRP A 587 13.29 -18.93 11.74
N LEU A 588 14.20 -18.08 12.19
CA LEU A 588 14.54 -17.90 13.60
C LEU A 588 13.84 -16.66 14.14
N ARG A 589 13.08 -16.81 15.22
CA ARG A 589 12.56 -15.66 15.98
C ARG A 589 13.71 -14.89 16.63
N LEU A 590 13.76 -13.58 16.44
CA LEU A 590 14.68 -12.67 17.10
C LEU A 590 14.05 -12.21 18.42
N ASP A 591 14.48 -12.80 19.53
CA ASP A 591 14.00 -12.45 20.87
C ASP A 591 14.80 -11.28 21.48
N ASP A 592 14.77 -10.12 20.83
CA ASP A 592 15.39 -8.89 21.34
C ASP A 592 14.36 -8.03 22.09
N PRO A 593 14.58 -7.71 23.39
CA PRO A 593 13.67 -6.85 24.15
C PRO A 593 13.46 -5.45 23.56
N ALA A 594 14.39 -4.93 22.75
CA ALA A 594 14.23 -3.63 22.10
C ALA A 594 13.11 -3.67 21.05
N LEU A 595 12.95 -4.80 20.35
CA LEU A 595 11.92 -5.01 19.32
C LEU A 595 10.52 -5.24 19.91
N MET A 596 10.42 -5.50 21.22
CA MET A 596 9.13 -5.67 21.87
C MET A 596 8.40 -4.34 21.96
N VAL A 597 7.17 -4.28 21.44
CA VAL A 597 6.32 -3.10 21.55
C VAL A 597 5.21 -3.39 22.56
N GLU A 598 4.97 -2.42 23.45
CA GLU A 598 3.81 -2.44 24.35
C GLU A 598 2.74 -1.53 23.72
N PHE A 599 1.46 -1.94 23.80
CA PHE A 599 0.30 -1.22 23.27
C PHE A 599 0.20 -1.14 21.73
N THR A 600 0.25 0.08 21.16
CA THR A 600 -0.14 0.42 19.77
C THR A 600 1.04 0.68 18.85
N GLY A 601 2.25 0.54 19.34
CA GLY A 601 3.42 0.76 18.50
C GLY A 601 3.66 -0.40 17.53
N HIS A 602 4.35 -0.11 16.43
CA HIS A 602 4.74 -1.10 15.44
C HIS A 602 6.25 -1.05 15.21
N VAL A 603 6.82 -2.18 14.80
CA VAL A 603 8.19 -2.23 14.29
C VAL A 603 8.13 -2.46 12.80
N SER A 604 8.99 -1.77 12.07
CA SER A 604 9.19 -1.94 10.63
C SER A 604 10.67 -2.16 10.35
N PRO A 605 11.05 -3.14 9.52
CA PRO A 605 12.44 -3.31 9.13
C PRO A 605 12.81 -2.24 8.10
N ILE A 606 13.94 -1.56 8.30
CA ILE A 606 14.43 -0.52 7.36
C ILE A 606 15.57 -1.06 6.51
N ALA A 607 16.43 -1.89 7.10
CA ALA A 607 17.66 -2.31 6.46
C ALA A 607 18.13 -3.66 7.03
N VAL A 608 18.76 -4.46 6.17
CA VAL A 608 19.46 -5.68 6.56
C VAL A 608 20.88 -5.55 6.01
N GLY A 609 21.87 -5.56 6.89
CA GLY A 609 23.31 -5.50 6.57
C GLY A 609 23.92 -6.89 6.41
N ASP A 610 25.22 -7.02 6.66
CA ASP A 610 25.97 -8.29 6.58
C ASP A 610 25.76 -9.20 7.80
N ASP A 611 25.67 -8.61 9.00
CA ASP A 611 25.56 -9.30 10.28
C ASP A 611 24.57 -8.63 11.24
N GLU A 612 23.71 -7.74 10.72
CA GLU A 612 22.77 -6.97 11.51
C GLU A 612 21.54 -6.54 10.71
N ALA A 613 20.49 -6.17 11.43
CA ALA A 613 19.31 -5.52 10.88
C ALA A 613 18.99 -4.24 11.65
N VAL A 614 18.49 -3.25 10.91
CA VAL A 614 18.03 -1.97 11.42
C VAL A 614 16.52 -1.91 11.27
N PHE A 615 15.87 -1.55 12.37
CA PHE A 615 14.42 -1.42 12.47
C PHE A 615 14.07 -0.01 12.91
N VAL A 616 12.90 0.46 12.50
CA VAL A 616 12.23 1.58 13.14
C VAL A 616 11.15 1.01 14.04
N LYS A 617 11.10 1.50 15.26
CA LYS A 617 10.04 1.24 16.21
C LYS A 617 9.29 2.53 16.43
N HIS A 618 8.00 2.52 16.10
CA HIS A 618 7.09 3.58 16.46
C HIS A 618 6.64 3.34 17.89
N VAL A 619 7.11 4.18 18.80
CA VAL A 619 6.69 4.17 20.19
C VAL A 619 5.59 5.20 20.31
N GLY A 620 4.41 4.79 20.77
CA GLY A 620 3.35 5.74 21.11
C GLY A 620 3.78 6.67 22.25
N PRO A 621 3.11 7.82 22.45
CA PRO A 621 3.33 8.64 23.62
C PRO A 621 3.09 7.81 24.90
N PRO A 622 3.79 8.11 26.01
CA PRO A 622 3.53 7.46 27.29
C PRO A 622 2.04 7.53 27.65
N ALA A 623 1.46 6.43 28.14
CA ALA A 623 0.04 6.35 28.49
C ALA A 623 -0.38 7.46 29.48
N GLU A 624 0.55 7.96 30.31
CA GLU A 624 0.29 9.07 31.22
C GLU A 624 -0.05 10.38 30.50
N LEU A 625 0.38 10.56 29.24
CA LEU A 625 0.00 11.71 28.42
C LEU A 625 -1.45 11.58 27.88
N PHE A 626 -2.02 10.38 27.89
CA PHE A 626 -3.41 10.09 27.50
C PHE A 626 -4.34 9.80 28.68
N ALA A 627 -3.91 10.09 29.91
CA ALA A 627 -4.74 9.87 31.10
C ALA A 627 -6.11 10.58 31.00
N PHE A 628 -6.24 11.62 30.18
CA PHE A 628 -7.49 12.33 29.91
C PHE A 628 -8.52 11.46 29.17
N GLU A 629 -8.10 10.59 28.25
CA GLU A 629 -8.99 9.70 27.49
C GLU A 629 -9.59 8.62 28.40
N GLU A 630 -8.76 7.98 29.22
CA GLU A 630 -9.22 7.01 30.22
C GLU A 630 -10.18 7.63 31.24
N GLU A 631 -9.99 8.92 31.54
CA GLU A 631 -10.84 9.68 32.45
C GLU A 631 -12.10 10.27 31.78
N GLY A 632 -12.22 10.19 30.45
CA GLY A 632 -13.32 10.77 29.67
C GLY A 632 -13.42 12.30 29.81
N ARG A 633 -12.27 12.99 29.78
CA ARG A 633 -12.18 14.45 29.87
C ARG A 633 -11.32 15.04 28.75
N GLU A 634 -11.44 16.34 28.54
CA GLU A 634 -10.53 17.07 27.64
C GLU A 634 -9.08 17.09 28.18
N PRO A 635 -8.08 17.09 27.28
CA PRO A 635 -6.69 17.29 27.66
C PRO A 635 -6.48 18.73 28.18
N THR A 636 -5.58 18.88 29.13
CA THR A 636 -5.16 20.21 29.60
C THR A 636 -4.09 20.79 28.66
N ASP A 637 -3.94 22.12 28.64
CA ASP A 637 -2.85 22.80 27.90
C ASP A 637 -1.45 22.22 28.23
N GLU A 638 -1.24 21.74 29.46
CA GLU A 638 0.01 21.13 29.89
C GLU A 638 0.22 19.73 29.28
N GLU A 639 -0.86 18.94 29.16
CA GLU A 639 -0.83 17.62 28.51
C GLU A 639 -0.63 17.77 26.99
N LEU A 640 -1.31 18.72 26.34
CA LEU A 640 -1.10 19.03 24.92
C LEU A 640 0.33 19.51 24.65
N ALA A 641 0.85 20.43 25.46
CA ALA A 641 2.22 20.89 25.32
C ALA A 641 3.25 19.77 25.58
N ALA A 642 2.94 18.82 26.47
CA ALA A 642 3.78 17.66 26.72
C ALA A 642 3.76 16.66 25.55
N LEU A 643 2.60 16.44 24.91
CA LEU A 643 2.46 15.65 23.69
C LEU A 643 3.26 16.28 22.53
N GLU A 644 3.08 17.58 22.28
CA GLU A 644 3.82 18.31 21.24
C GLU A 644 5.34 18.27 21.50
N GLN A 645 5.75 18.46 22.76
CA GLN A 645 7.15 18.35 23.14
C GLN A 645 7.69 16.94 22.95
N TRP A 646 6.91 15.91 23.27
CA TRP A 646 7.28 14.51 23.04
C TRP A 646 7.44 14.22 21.55
N GLU A 647 6.50 14.65 20.70
CA GLU A 647 6.57 14.49 19.25
C GLU A 647 7.82 15.16 18.66
N MET A 648 8.10 16.41 19.06
CA MET A 648 9.30 17.13 18.62
C MET A 648 10.60 16.44 19.07
N GLN A 649 10.63 15.86 20.27
CA GLN A 649 11.84 15.21 20.81
C GLN A 649 12.09 13.83 20.22
N THR A 650 11.03 13.12 19.87
CA THR A 650 11.09 11.74 19.37
C THR A 650 10.97 11.65 17.85
N GLY A 651 10.77 12.78 17.16
CA GLY A 651 10.48 12.79 15.73
C GLY A 651 9.18 12.05 15.41
N GLY A 652 8.15 12.22 16.25
CA GLY A 652 6.88 11.50 16.14
C GLY A 652 6.95 10.05 16.61
N GLY A 653 7.71 9.78 17.68
CA GLY A 653 7.78 8.47 18.32
C GLY A 653 8.74 7.48 17.66
N MET A 654 9.55 7.88 16.70
CA MET A 654 10.43 6.98 15.97
C MET A 654 11.72 6.65 16.73
N GLN A 655 11.98 5.37 16.96
CA GLN A 655 13.21 4.87 17.55
C GLN A 655 13.90 3.90 16.59
N TYR A 656 15.16 4.15 16.25
CA TYR A 656 15.96 3.23 15.45
C TYR A 656 16.59 2.17 16.34
N ILE A 657 16.41 0.91 15.98
CA ILE A 657 16.90 -0.26 16.71
C ILE A 657 17.84 -1.03 15.80
N ARG A 658 19.00 -1.38 16.32
CA ARG A 658 19.99 -2.21 15.65
C ARG A 658 20.08 -3.55 16.37
N VAL A 659 19.97 -4.63 15.61
CA VAL A 659 19.97 -6.01 16.14
C VAL A 659 21.01 -6.82 15.40
N GLU A 660 21.91 -7.47 16.14
CA GLU A 660 22.88 -8.41 15.56
C GLU A 660 22.14 -9.68 15.08
N LEU A 661 22.46 -10.12 13.86
CA LEU A 661 21.91 -11.32 13.24
C LEU A 661 22.78 -12.55 13.58
N PRO A 662 22.17 -13.74 13.75
CA PRO A 662 22.80 -14.96 14.31
C PRO A 662 23.77 -15.72 13.39
#